data_AF-A0A483G0W1-F1
#
_entry.id   AF-A0A483G0W1-F1
#
_cell.length_a   1.000
_cell.length_b   1.000
_cell.length_c   1.000
_cell.angle_alpha   90.00
_cell.angle_beta   90.00
_cell.angle_gamma   90.00
#
_symmetry.space_group_name_H-M   'P 1'
#
loop_
_entity.id
_entity.type
_entity.pdbx_description
1 polymer ?
#
loop_
_entity_poly.entity_id
_entity_poly.type
_entity_poly.pdbx_seq_one_letter_code
_entity_poly.pdbx_strand_id
1 'polypeptide(L)'
;MRKLSLSLLTLSLGVALLPLAQAATTPAQEHLLEQVRLGEASNREDLVRQSLYRLELIDPNNPELIAARMRYLLRQGDAAGAQKELERLTKLAPDSPELKASRNEMKSNTGEGRQALQQARLLGVAGKVDEAIAAYEKLYGGVPDDVDVAIEYWTLVARLPARHSEGVSQLKKLNASAPGNVSLLTSLAKQMFADNKPQEGFAYLAEMARSASGRGIAADMWFSEVKSMPVSKASVQALQQFLLQFPTGSVAANARVLLDQQQAQLQDPTFRARSEGLAAVKSGNTTQAVADLQKAVQADSRDSDAVGALGQAYSQRGDRARAVAQLSKAIAMDPDSPNRGKWDSLLQTNRYWLLIKQGDNALKAGQLSQAQNYYAQAQRVDRTDSYAVLGLGDVAAARKEAAAAERYYQQALRLDRGNNLAVRGLANLYRAESPEKASAWIAGLPPAQRRSIDDIERSLTNDRLEKQAQALESQGNWAQAAEVQRRRLALDPDSVWITYRLARDLVSAGERQEADALMRTMVNRQPQDAERVYASGLYLSGNDQDDLALAQIAALPRSAWTDNIRELEARLQSDRVLRQANQLRDSGDEAGAIALIKRQPASVRYDLTLADWAQQRGDSQTAIANYQRVLRQEADNGDARLGLAEVYLAEGDKPAARAQVMQLKGAETESMNMQRRVALARAGLGDTADAQRIFNQIVPQAKAQPPSMESALVLRDAARFATQSGAPQQALTHYREAMVASGITPAQPQDNDTFTRLTRNDSHDDWLKRGIRSDAADLYRQQDLNVTLEHDFWGSSGTGGYSDLKAHTTMLQVDAPLADGRMFFRTDLVNMDAGSFSTHSDGSYSPSWGTCGEIACTSGSKNQTDSGASVAVGWKNDTWSGDIGTTPMGFNVVDVVGGLSYSSDVGPVGYTVNVHRRPISSSLLSFGGQKDSSSHTGATWGGVRADGGGLSLSYDRGEAHGIWSSLGADSLTGKNVADNWRVRWMTGYYYKVINENNRRVTVGLNNMIWHYDKDLSGYTLGQGGYYSPQEYLSFAVPVTWRQRTENWSWELGGSVSWSHSRTQTQARYPLLNLIPSDYRQRASELTEEGSSSHGFGYTARALVERRVTSNWFVGAAVDIQQAKDYTPSHALLYVRYSAAGWQGDLDMPPQPLVPYADW
;
A
#
# COMPACT_ATOMS: atom_id res chain seq x y z
N MET A 1 -15.59 3.10 38.88
CA MET A 1 -14.78 2.49 39.96
C MET A 1 -13.38 3.08 39.94
N ARG A 2 -13.08 3.83 41.01
CA ARG A 2 -11.78 4.05 41.67
C ARG A 2 -10.63 4.70 40.87
N LYS A 3 -9.97 5.77 41.31
CA LYS A 3 -9.99 6.62 42.55
C LYS A 3 -9.22 7.92 42.19
N LEU A 4 -9.77 9.13 42.41
CA LEU A 4 -9.63 10.02 43.60
C LEU A 4 -8.20 10.54 43.82
N SER A 5 -7.89 11.84 43.97
CA SER A 5 -8.44 12.88 44.88
C SER A 5 -8.09 14.32 44.40
N LEU A 6 -8.95 15.37 44.46
CA LEU A 6 -9.35 16.24 45.61
C LEU A 6 -8.12 16.89 46.33
N SER A 7 -7.99 18.20 46.62
CA SER A 7 -8.93 19.25 47.11
C SER A 7 -8.19 20.63 47.10
N LEU A 8 -8.80 21.78 46.75
CA LEU A 8 -9.45 22.84 47.58
C LEU A 8 -8.56 23.80 48.42
N LEU A 9 -8.91 25.11 48.32
CA LEU A 9 -8.78 26.22 49.30
C LEU A 9 -7.34 26.78 49.53
N THR A 10 -7.05 28.08 49.70
CA THR A 10 -7.73 29.20 50.40
C THR A 10 -7.13 30.57 50.02
N LEU A 11 -7.95 31.61 50.16
CA LEU A 11 -7.59 33.04 50.34
C LEU A 11 -6.81 33.30 51.64
N SER A 12 -5.84 34.24 51.61
CA SER A 12 -5.60 35.32 52.61
C SER A 12 -4.26 36.03 52.31
N LEU A 13 -4.19 37.31 51.90
CA LEU A 13 -4.22 38.59 52.65
C LEU A 13 -3.03 38.83 53.62
N GLY A 14 -2.36 39.99 53.45
CA GLY A 14 -1.37 40.59 54.37
C GLY A 14 -0.16 41.20 53.64
N VAL A 15 -0.26 42.40 53.03
CA VAL A 15 0.02 43.74 53.60
C VAL A 15 1.46 43.95 54.08
N ALA A 16 2.20 44.83 53.40
CA ALA A 16 2.79 46.07 53.98
C ALA A 16 3.86 46.68 53.06
N LEU A 17 3.49 47.71 52.29
CA LEU A 17 4.37 48.82 51.93
C LEU A 17 3.51 50.09 51.91
N LEU A 18 3.57 50.87 53.00
CA LEU A 18 3.13 52.26 53.02
C LEU A 18 4.17 53.11 52.29
N PRO A 19 3.73 54.06 51.45
CA PRO A 19 3.83 55.45 51.90
C PRO A 19 2.64 56.34 51.53
N LEU A 20 2.45 57.36 52.38
CA LEU A 20 1.75 58.64 52.19
C LEU A 20 0.26 58.58 51.81
N ALA A 21 -0.57 58.76 52.84
CA ALA A 21 -1.96 59.15 52.71
C ALA A 21 -2.09 60.44 51.88
N GLN A 22 -2.68 60.34 50.68
CA GLN A 22 -3.48 61.42 50.09
C GLN A 22 -4.89 61.26 50.63
N ALA A 23 -5.38 62.29 51.33
CA ALA A 23 -6.72 62.32 51.90
C ALA A 23 -7.77 62.11 50.80
N ALA A 24 -8.66 61.12 50.98
CA ALA A 24 -9.79 60.93 50.08
C ALA A 24 -10.72 62.16 50.14
N THR A 25 -11.13 62.67 48.97
CA THR A 25 -12.08 63.78 48.86
C THR A 25 -13.42 63.41 49.49
N THR A 26 -13.93 64.29 50.35
CA THR A 26 -15.24 64.11 50.99
C THR A 26 -16.37 64.42 49.99
N PRO A 27 -17.58 63.84 50.15
CA PRO A 27 -18.72 64.12 49.26
C PRO A 27 -19.07 65.62 49.14
N ALA A 28 -18.79 66.39 50.18
CA ALA A 28 -18.97 67.85 50.17
C ALA A 28 -17.96 68.56 49.25
N GLN A 29 -16.70 68.09 49.18
CA GLN A 29 -15.69 68.63 48.26
C GLN A 29 -16.02 68.26 46.81
N GLU A 30 -16.49 67.04 46.56
CA GLU A 30 -16.87 66.58 45.22
C GLU A 30 -18.05 67.39 44.66
N HIS A 31 -19.08 67.67 45.49
CA HIS A 31 -20.19 68.52 45.08
C HIS A 31 -19.75 69.97 44.79
N LEU A 32 -18.81 70.53 45.56
CA LEU A 32 -18.27 71.87 45.30
C LEU A 32 -17.41 71.92 44.03
N LEU A 33 -16.64 70.87 43.74
CA LEU A 33 -15.88 70.74 42.49
C LEU A 33 -16.82 70.59 41.29
N GLU A 34 -17.95 69.91 41.45
CA GLU A 34 -19.00 69.84 40.43
C GLU A 34 -19.67 71.20 40.19
N GLN A 35 -19.92 71.98 41.25
CA GLN A 35 -20.39 73.37 41.11
C GLN A 35 -19.37 74.27 40.41
N VAL A 36 -18.08 74.05 40.62
CA VAL A 36 -17.02 74.73 39.84
C VAL A 36 -17.14 74.35 38.36
N ARG A 37 -17.17 73.07 38.01
CA ARG A 37 -17.30 72.61 36.60
C ARG A 37 -18.56 73.17 35.93
N LEU A 38 -19.69 73.16 36.64
CA LEU A 38 -20.95 73.73 36.16
C LEU A 38 -20.87 75.26 35.99
N GLY A 39 -20.21 75.95 36.91
CA GLY A 39 -19.94 77.38 36.82
C GLY A 39 -19.05 77.74 35.63
N GLU A 40 -18.01 76.95 35.36
CA GLU A 40 -17.13 77.08 34.19
C GLU A 40 -17.92 76.88 32.88
N ALA A 41 -18.72 75.82 32.80
CA ALA A 41 -19.52 75.52 31.61
C ALA A 41 -20.64 76.55 31.35
N SER A 42 -21.15 77.21 32.40
CA SER A 42 -22.22 78.22 32.31
C SER A 42 -21.73 79.67 32.35
N ASN A 43 -20.40 79.90 32.36
CA ASN A 43 -19.78 81.22 32.44
C ASN A 43 -20.18 82.04 33.69
N ARG A 44 -20.56 81.38 34.77
CA ARG A 44 -20.92 81.99 36.06
C ARG A 44 -19.72 82.07 36.98
N GLU A 45 -18.85 83.04 36.70
CA GLU A 45 -17.60 83.27 37.44
C GLU A 45 -17.82 83.57 38.93
N ASP A 46 -18.99 84.10 39.29
CA ASP A 46 -19.42 84.29 40.68
C ASP A 46 -19.57 82.96 41.42
N LEU A 47 -20.19 81.96 40.78
CA LEU A 47 -20.37 80.61 41.31
C LEU A 47 -19.04 79.87 41.43
N VAL A 48 -18.18 79.99 40.41
CA VAL A 48 -16.83 79.42 40.41
C VAL A 48 -16.01 79.98 41.57
N ARG A 49 -15.96 81.31 41.71
CA ARG A 49 -15.20 81.98 42.78
C ARG A 49 -15.67 81.59 44.18
N GLN A 50 -16.99 81.56 44.42
CA GLN A 50 -17.54 81.17 45.72
C GLN A 50 -17.24 79.70 46.07
N SER A 51 -17.32 78.81 45.07
CA SER A 51 -17.07 77.39 45.26
C SER A 51 -15.58 77.10 45.51
N LEU A 52 -14.69 77.76 44.76
CA LEU A 52 -13.24 77.70 44.97
C LEU A 52 -12.83 78.22 46.36
N TYR A 53 -13.43 79.33 46.81
CA TYR A 53 -13.17 79.88 48.14
C TYR A 53 -13.55 78.89 49.26
N ARG A 54 -14.71 78.23 49.14
CA ARG A 54 -15.14 77.20 50.11
C ARG A 54 -14.24 75.97 50.07
N LEU A 55 -13.84 75.52 48.89
CA LEU A 55 -12.91 74.40 48.75
C LEU A 55 -11.54 74.69 49.40
N GLU A 56 -11.03 75.92 49.26
CA GLU A 56 -9.76 76.34 49.87
C GLU A 56 -9.80 76.31 51.40
N LEU A 57 -10.94 76.62 52.01
CA LEU A 57 -11.11 76.52 53.46
C LEU A 57 -11.16 75.07 53.98
N ILE A 58 -11.50 74.11 53.11
CA ILE A 58 -11.65 72.70 53.48
C ILE A 58 -10.34 71.93 53.27
N ASP A 59 -9.78 71.99 52.06
CA ASP A 59 -8.51 71.36 51.73
C ASP A 59 -7.72 72.22 50.74
N PRO A 60 -6.86 73.13 51.24
CA PRO A 60 -6.13 74.07 50.41
C PRO A 60 -5.03 73.41 49.56
N ASN A 61 -4.71 72.13 49.79
CA ASN A 61 -3.67 71.41 49.04
C ASN A 61 -4.25 70.36 48.07
N ASN A 62 -5.57 70.31 47.91
CA ASN A 62 -6.22 69.42 46.96
C ASN A 62 -5.77 69.74 45.51
N PRO A 63 -5.21 68.76 44.76
CA PRO A 63 -4.77 68.96 43.39
C PRO A 63 -5.87 69.47 42.44
N GLU A 64 -7.12 69.00 42.58
CA GLU A 64 -8.25 69.42 41.75
C GLU A 64 -8.65 70.87 42.02
N LEU A 65 -8.58 71.31 43.28
CA LEU A 65 -8.81 72.71 43.65
C LEU A 65 -7.74 73.62 43.05
N ILE A 66 -6.46 73.24 43.19
CA ILE A 66 -5.34 74.04 42.68
C ILE A 66 -5.42 74.15 41.15
N ALA A 67 -5.73 73.05 40.46
CA ALA A 67 -5.96 73.04 39.02
C ALA A 67 -7.16 73.93 38.62
N ALA A 68 -8.28 73.85 39.34
CA ALA A 68 -9.46 74.67 39.06
C ALA A 68 -9.23 76.16 39.36
N ARG A 69 -8.46 76.50 40.39
CA ARG A 69 -8.02 77.88 40.65
C ARG A 69 -7.09 78.37 39.56
N MET A 70 -6.16 77.54 39.09
CA MET A 70 -5.27 77.87 37.99
C MET A 70 -6.07 78.20 36.71
N ARG A 71 -7.08 77.39 36.37
CA ARG A 71 -8.01 77.67 35.27
C ARG A 71 -8.78 78.97 35.45
N TYR A 72 -9.29 79.22 36.66
CA TYR A 72 -9.96 80.47 36.99
C TYR A 72 -9.02 81.67 36.78
N LEU A 73 -7.77 81.61 37.26
CA LEU A 73 -6.78 82.69 37.06
C LEU A 73 -6.45 82.92 35.59
N LEU A 74 -6.33 81.85 34.79
CA LEU A 74 -6.15 81.96 33.34
C LEU A 74 -7.32 82.68 32.67
N ARG A 75 -8.58 82.37 33.04
CA ARG A 75 -9.77 83.04 32.51
C ARG A 75 -9.86 84.51 32.92
N GLN A 76 -9.36 84.86 34.10
CA GLN A 76 -9.25 86.24 34.57
C GLN A 76 -8.05 87.00 33.95
N GLY A 77 -7.23 86.32 33.13
CA GLY A 77 -6.06 86.91 32.46
C GLY A 77 -4.81 87.00 33.33
N ASP A 78 -4.82 86.45 34.55
CA ASP A 78 -3.67 86.43 35.45
C ASP A 78 -2.78 85.20 35.19
N ALA A 79 -1.98 85.28 34.13
CA ALA A 79 -1.05 84.22 33.76
C ALA A 79 0.06 84.00 34.80
N ALA A 80 0.48 85.04 35.51
CA ALA A 80 1.52 84.94 36.54
C ALA A 80 0.98 84.22 37.79
N GLY A 81 -0.25 84.51 38.20
CA GLY A 81 -0.96 83.79 39.25
C GLY A 81 -1.20 82.32 38.87
N ALA A 82 -1.65 82.05 37.63
CA ALA A 82 -1.83 80.70 37.13
C ALA A 82 -0.53 79.89 37.11
N GLN A 83 0.60 80.51 36.72
CA GLN A 83 1.92 79.88 36.75
C GLN A 83 2.34 79.48 38.17
N LYS A 84 2.07 80.34 39.16
CA LYS A 84 2.34 80.03 40.58
C LYS A 84 1.52 78.83 41.06
N GLU A 85 0.24 78.75 40.71
CA GLU A 85 -0.59 77.61 41.08
C GLU A 85 -0.14 76.33 40.34
N LEU A 86 0.33 76.42 39.09
CA LEU A 86 0.90 75.29 38.36
C LEU A 86 2.22 74.78 38.98
N GLU A 87 3.09 75.68 39.43
CA GLU A 87 4.32 75.33 40.16
C GLU A 87 3.99 74.69 41.51
N ARG A 88 2.95 75.22 42.19
CA ARG A 88 2.43 74.65 43.44
C ARG A 88 1.88 73.24 43.22
N LEU A 89 1.09 73.04 42.17
CA LEU A 89 0.58 71.73 41.76
C LEU A 89 1.70 70.77 41.38
N THR A 90 2.75 71.27 40.71
CA THR A 90 3.94 70.47 40.34
C THR A 90 4.68 69.94 41.56
N LYS A 91 4.78 70.74 42.63
CA LYS A 91 5.44 70.33 43.88
C LYS A 91 4.58 69.40 44.74
N LEU A 92 3.27 69.65 44.81
CA LEU A 92 2.37 68.90 45.67
C LEU A 92 1.92 67.56 45.07
N ALA A 93 1.74 67.49 43.75
CA ALA A 93 1.21 66.31 43.07
C ALA A 93 1.87 66.08 41.69
N PRO A 94 3.17 65.72 41.64
CA PRO A 94 4.00 65.68 40.43
C PRO A 94 3.55 64.67 39.37
N ASP A 95 2.79 63.64 39.75
CA ASP A 95 2.29 62.57 38.86
C ASP A 95 0.76 62.63 38.67
N SER A 96 0.11 63.71 39.13
CA SER A 96 -1.35 63.83 39.05
C SER A 96 -1.84 64.07 37.62
N PRO A 97 -3.00 63.48 37.24
CA PRO A 97 -3.65 63.80 35.97
C PRO A 97 -4.02 65.29 35.87
N GLU A 98 -4.34 65.92 36.99
CA GLU A 98 -4.63 67.35 37.11
C GLU A 98 -3.41 68.20 36.72
N LEU A 99 -2.20 67.80 37.12
CA LEU A 99 -0.97 68.49 36.72
C LEU A 99 -0.71 68.37 35.22
N LYS A 100 -0.93 67.18 34.65
CA LYS A 100 -0.77 66.95 33.21
C LYS A 100 -1.75 67.81 32.41
N ALA A 101 -3.02 67.84 32.81
CA ALA A 101 -4.05 68.69 32.20
C ALA A 101 -3.72 70.19 32.35
N SER A 102 -3.35 70.63 33.56
CA SER A 102 -3.01 72.03 33.83
C SER A 102 -1.76 72.50 33.07
N ARG A 103 -0.77 71.63 32.82
CA ARG A 103 0.38 71.94 31.95
C ARG A 103 -0.02 72.15 30.49
N ASN A 104 -0.92 71.31 29.97
CA ASN A 104 -1.41 71.42 28.59
C ASN A 104 -2.28 72.68 28.40
N GLU A 105 -3.07 73.00 29.41
CA GLU A 105 -3.92 74.20 29.44
C GLU A 105 -3.08 75.47 29.58
N MET A 106 -2.01 75.44 30.40
CA MET A 106 -1.02 76.53 30.49
C MET A 106 -0.30 76.76 29.17
N LYS A 107 0.13 75.70 28.48
CA LYS A 107 0.76 75.80 27.16
C LYS A 107 -0.17 76.45 26.14
N SER A 108 -1.44 76.02 26.09
CA SER A 108 -2.40 76.53 25.10
C SER A 108 -2.86 77.97 25.37
N ASN A 109 -2.79 78.41 26.64
CA ASN A 109 -3.28 79.71 27.08
C ASN A 109 -2.17 80.72 27.45
N THR A 110 -0.89 80.48 27.15
CA THR A 110 0.18 81.46 27.42
C THR A 110 1.16 81.60 26.25
N GLY A 111 1.75 82.81 26.12
CA GLY A 111 2.86 83.16 25.22
C GLY A 111 2.89 82.44 23.86
N GLU A 112 3.92 81.61 23.66
CA GLU A 112 4.24 80.89 22.43
C GLU A 112 3.16 79.88 22.00
N GLY A 113 2.46 79.23 22.95
CA GLY A 113 1.45 78.23 22.59
C GLY A 113 0.15 78.83 22.06
N ARG A 114 -0.24 80.04 22.51
CA ARG A 114 -1.33 80.80 21.85
C ARG A 114 -0.96 81.18 20.42
N GLN A 115 0.29 81.58 20.19
CA GLN A 115 0.78 81.92 18.85
C GLN A 115 0.81 80.69 17.95
N ALA A 116 1.29 79.54 18.44
CA ALA A 116 1.32 78.29 17.69
C ALA A 116 -0.10 77.79 17.34
N LEU A 117 -1.06 77.88 18.27
CA LEU A 117 -2.45 77.52 18.01
C LEU A 117 -3.10 78.46 16.99
N GLN A 118 -2.87 79.78 17.09
CA GLN A 118 -3.33 80.71 16.06
C GLN A 118 -2.71 80.42 14.69
N GLN A 119 -1.43 80.04 14.65
CA GLN A 119 -0.76 79.68 13.41
C GLN A 119 -1.39 78.42 12.79
N ALA A 120 -1.69 77.39 13.58
CA ALA A 120 -2.38 76.19 13.11
C ALA A 120 -3.77 76.50 12.53
N ARG A 121 -4.54 77.36 13.19
CA ARG A 121 -5.85 77.85 12.71
C ARG A 121 -5.73 78.63 11.40
N LEU A 122 -4.74 79.53 11.30
CA LEU A 122 -4.47 80.30 10.08
C LEU A 122 -4.12 79.40 8.89
N LEU A 123 -3.31 78.35 9.10
CA LEU A 123 -3.01 77.35 8.06
C LEU A 123 -4.27 76.62 7.59
N GLY A 124 -5.16 76.25 8.52
CA GLY A 124 -6.43 75.59 8.20
C GLY A 124 -7.38 76.47 7.40
N VAL A 125 -7.46 77.76 7.72
CA VAL A 125 -8.26 78.74 6.96
C VAL A 125 -7.65 79.03 5.59
N ALA A 126 -6.32 79.04 5.48
CA ALA A 126 -5.59 79.22 4.22
C ALA A 126 -5.66 78.00 3.27
N GLY A 127 -6.36 76.93 3.65
CA GLY A 127 -6.52 75.72 2.84
C GLY A 127 -5.33 74.76 2.88
N LYS A 128 -4.30 75.05 3.69
CA LYS A 128 -3.11 74.20 3.89
C LYS A 128 -3.39 73.13 4.95
N VAL A 129 -4.30 72.22 4.62
CA VAL A 129 -4.89 71.27 5.58
C VAL A 129 -3.83 70.34 6.20
N ASP A 130 -2.91 69.80 5.40
CA ASP A 130 -1.84 68.92 5.91
C ASP A 130 -0.88 69.66 6.86
N GLU A 131 -0.47 70.88 6.51
CA GLU A 131 0.39 71.73 7.36
C GLU A 131 -0.32 72.11 8.68
N ALA A 132 -1.63 72.37 8.61
CA ALA A 132 -2.44 72.70 9.79
C ALA A 132 -2.54 71.51 10.75
N ILE A 133 -2.83 70.31 10.24
CA ILE A 133 -2.93 69.08 11.05
C ILE A 133 -1.58 68.77 11.69
N ALA A 134 -0.48 68.88 10.94
CA ALA A 134 0.86 68.70 11.49
C ALA A 134 1.19 69.75 12.58
N ALA A 135 0.74 71.00 12.43
CA ALA A 135 0.92 72.04 13.45
C ALA A 135 0.13 71.73 14.74
N TYR A 136 -1.10 71.20 14.62
CA TYR A 136 -1.88 70.70 15.75
C TYR A 136 -1.18 69.52 16.44
N GLU A 137 -0.78 68.48 15.69
CA GLU A 137 -0.12 67.30 16.25
C GLU A 137 1.21 67.65 16.92
N LYS A 138 1.95 68.63 16.38
CA LYS A 138 3.19 69.14 16.99
C LYS A 138 2.94 69.91 18.29
N LEU A 139 1.87 70.70 18.37
CA LEU A 139 1.54 71.48 19.57
C LEU A 139 1.09 70.58 20.73
N TYR A 140 0.30 69.54 20.43
CA TYR A 140 -0.33 68.68 21.44
C TYR A 140 0.38 67.32 21.65
N GLY A 141 1.36 66.97 20.80
CA GLY A 141 2.02 65.65 20.86
C GLY A 141 1.10 64.51 20.40
N GLY A 142 0.11 64.80 19.56
CA GLY A 142 -0.97 63.91 19.16
C GLY A 142 -2.29 64.65 18.96
N VAL A 143 -3.41 63.96 19.20
CA VAL A 143 -4.76 64.54 19.11
C VAL A 143 -4.99 65.48 20.31
N PRO A 144 -5.55 66.69 20.12
CA PRO A 144 -5.90 67.58 21.24
C PRO A 144 -6.91 66.93 22.21
N ASP A 145 -6.66 67.02 23.51
CA ASP A 145 -7.56 66.52 24.56
C ASP A 145 -8.75 67.46 24.84
N ASP A 146 -8.61 68.76 24.50
CA ASP A 146 -9.66 69.76 24.64
C ASP A 146 -10.76 69.55 23.57
N VAL A 147 -12.03 69.55 23.99
CA VAL A 147 -13.16 69.20 23.11
C VAL A 147 -13.32 70.20 21.97
N ASP A 148 -13.18 71.49 22.21
CA ASP A 148 -13.38 72.51 21.17
C ASP A 148 -12.22 72.49 20.16
N VAL A 149 -10.99 72.31 20.65
CA VAL A 149 -9.81 72.16 19.78
C VAL A 149 -9.83 70.81 19.03
N ALA A 150 -10.35 69.75 19.64
CA ALA A 150 -10.53 68.44 18.98
C ALA A 150 -11.56 68.52 17.84
N ILE A 151 -12.66 69.27 18.02
CA ILE A 151 -13.63 69.53 16.95
C ILE A 151 -12.93 70.20 15.76
N GLU A 152 -12.10 71.23 16.02
CA GLU A 152 -11.32 71.91 14.97
C GLU A 152 -10.35 70.95 14.26
N TYR A 153 -9.59 70.16 15.02
CA TYR A 153 -8.64 69.18 14.49
C TYR A 153 -9.33 68.12 13.61
N TRP A 154 -10.37 67.46 14.11
CA TRP A 154 -11.03 66.39 13.36
C TRP A 154 -11.82 66.93 12.16
N THR A 155 -12.30 68.18 12.22
CA THR A 155 -12.89 68.87 11.05
C THR A 155 -11.84 69.09 9.96
N LEU A 156 -10.58 69.36 10.31
CA LEU A 156 -9.48 69.45 9.34
C LEU A 156 -9.10 68.06 8.79
N VAL A 157 -9.00 67.04 9.63
CA VAL A 157 -8.71 65.65 9.20
C VAL A 157 -9.78 65.14 8.23
N ALA A 158 -11.05 65.44 8.47
CA ALA A 158 -12.15 65.08 7.58
C ALA A 158 -12.04 65.72 6.17
N ARG A 159 -11.26 66.79 6.00
CA ARG A 159 -11.01 67.41 4.68
C ARG A 159 -9.91 66.70 3.88
N LEU A 160 -9.11 65.83 4.49
CA LEU A 160 -8.08 65.06 3.79
C LEU A 160 -8.70 63.81 3.14
N PRO A 161 -8.65 63.64 1.80
CA PRO A 161 -9.28 62.49 1.13
C PRO A 161 -8.85 61.12 1.68
N ALA A 162 -7.56 60.97 2.03
CA ALA A 162 -7.02 59.71 2.56
C ALA A 162 -7.47 59.40 4.01
N ARG A 163 -7.81 60.42 4.80
CA ARG A 163 -8.20 60.30 6.22
C ARG A 163 -9.63 60.79 6.48
N HIS A 164 -10.40 60.97 5.42
CA HIS A 164 -11.74 61.53 5.45
C HIS A 164 -12.69 60.70 6.32
N SER A 165 -12.75 59.39 6.06
CA SER A 165 -13.59 58.46 6.82
C SER A 165 -13.21 58.39 8.30
N GLU A 166 -11.91 58.49 8.62
CA GLU A 166 -11.39 58.56 9.98
C GLU A 166 -11.89 59.83 10.68
N GLY A 167 -11.68 61.01 10.08
CA GLY A 167 -12.10 62.28 10.66
C GLY A 167 -13.61 62.37 10.90
N VAL A 168 -14.43 61.93 9.93
CA VAL A 168 -15.89 61.87 10.08
C VAL A 168 -16.31 60.93 11.21
N SER A 169 -15.69 59.75 11.30
CA SER A 169 -15.98 58.78 12.36
C SER A 169 -15.67 59.33 13.75
N GLN A 170 -14.56 60.06 13.91
CA GLN A 170 -14.19 60.66 15.19
C GLN A 170 -15.09 61.83 15.59
N LEU A 171 -15.51 62.69 14.65
CA LEU A 171 -16.51 63.73 14.92
C LEU A 171 -17.85 63.13 15.39
N LYS A 172 -18.29 62.03 14.77
CA LYS A 172 -19.51 61.32 15.20
C LYS A 172 -19.36 60.75 16.62
N LYS A 173 -18.19 60.19 16.96
CA LYS A 173 -17.89 59.72 18.31
C LYS A 173 -17.88 60.86 19.33
N LEU A 174 -17.30 62.01 18.99
CA LEU A 174 -17.32 63.21 19.84
C LEU A 174 -18.76 63.68 20.11
N ASN A 175 -19.67 63.56 19.15
CA ASN A 175 -21.07 63.95 19.34
C ASN A 175 -21.79 63.04 20.35
N ALA A 176 -21.39 61.77 20.45
CA ALA A 176 -21.92 60.86 21.45
C ALA A 176 -21.47 61.22 22.88
N SER A 177 -20.27 61.79 23.04
CA SER A 177 -19.72 62.20 24.34
C SER A 177 -20.05 63.65 24.73
N ALA A 178 -20.38 64.52 23.77
CA ALA A 178 -20.74 65.93 23.98
C ALA A 178 -22.01 66.32 23.19
N PRO A 179 -23.17 65.72 23.51
CA PRO A 179 -24.40 65.94 22.76
C PRO A 179 -24.89 67.38 22.86
N GLY A 180 -25.36 67.95 21.74
CA GLY A 180 -25.91 69.30 21.69
C GLY A 180 -24.89 70.43 21.51
N ASN A 181 -23.60 70.14 21.33
CA ASN A 181 -22.60 71.15 20.97
C ASN A 181 -22.87 71.69 19.55
N VAL A 182 -23.24 72.97 19.46
CA VAL A 182 -23.66 73.64 18.22
C VAL A 182 -22.53 73.69 17.17
N SER A 183 -21.28 73.86 17.59
CA SER A 183 -20.11 73.91 16.70
C SER A 183 -19.87 72.55 16.05
N LEU A 184 -19.92 71.47 16.84
CA LEU A 184 -19.77 70.10 16.36
C LEU A 184 -20.89 69.69 15.40
N LEU A 185 -22.14 69.97 15.76
CA LEU A 185 -23.30 69.67 14.91
C LEU A 185 -23.25 70.46 13.58
N THR A 186 -22.74 71.69 13.60
CA THR A 186 -22.49 72.49 12.39
C THR A 186 -21.46 71.82 11.47
N SER A 187 -20.33 71.36 12.02
CA SER A 187 -19.29 70.66 11.25
C SER A 187 -19.80 69.34 10.68
N LEU A 188 -20.50 68.53 11.48
CA LEU A 188 -21.09 67.27 11.04
C LEU A 188 -22.12 67.48 9.93
N ALA A 189 -23.01 68.47 10.05
CA ALA A 189 -24.00 68.76 9.01
C ALA A 189 -23.33 69.14 7.68
N LYS A 190 -22.36 70.06 7.70
CA LYS A 190 -21.60 70.46 6.49
C LYS A 190 -20.88 69.28 5.85
N GLN A 191 -20.29 68.43 6.68
CA GLN A 191 -19.58 67.24 6.20
C GLN A 191 -20.53 66.26 5.53
N MET A 192 -21.70 65.99 6.13
CA MET A 192 -22.68 65.09 5.52
C MET A 192 -23.23 65.62 4.20
N PHE A 193 -23.41 66.93 4.04
CA PHE A 193 -23.78 67.50 2.74
C PHE A 193 -22.65 67.36 1.71
N ALA A 194 -21.39 67.60 2.10
CA ALA A 194 -20.23 67.41 1.23
C ALA A 194 -20.05 65.93 0.81
N ASP A 195 -20.35 64.99 1.70
CA ASP A 195 -20.29 63.54 1.46
C ASP A 195 -21.49 63.01 0.65
N ASN A 196 -22.37 63.90 0.17
CA ASN A 196 -23.61 63.58 -0.52
C ASN A 196 -24.57 62.69 0.33
N LYS A 197 -24.62 62.94 1.64
CA LYS A 197 -25.49 62.29 2.63
C LYS A 197 -26.48 63.30 3.25
N PRO A 198 -27.35 63.91 2.45
CA PRO A 198 -28.20 65.01 2.90
C PRO A 198 -29.16 64.62 4.03
N GLN A 199 -29.62 63.37 4.08
CA GLN A 199 -30.50 62.89 5.15
C GLN A 199 -29.81 62.93 6.53
N GLU A 200 -28.54 62.51 6.60
CA GLU A 200 -27.76 62.62 7.84
C GLU A 200 -27.47 64.08 8.17
N GLY A 201 -27.17 64.91 7.16
CA GLY A 201 -26.95 66.35 7.34
C GLY A 201 -28.16 67.06 7.95
N PHE A 202 -29.36 66.83 7.41
CA PHE A 202 -30.61 67.38 7.95
C PHE A 202 -30.94 66.84 9.35
N ALA A 203 -30.57 65.60 9.67
CA ALA A 203 -30.75 65.05 11.03
C ALA A 203 -29.92 65.81 12.08
N TYR A 204 -28.66 66.14 11.77
CA TYR A 204 -27.84 66.96 12.68
C TYR A 204 -28.35 68.40 12.80
N LEU A 205 -28.90 68.98 11.73
CA LEU A 205 -29.56 70.29 11.82
C LEU A 205 -30.84 70.24 12.67
N ALA A 206 -31.62 69.16 12.59
CA ALA A 206 -32.79 68.94 13.46
C ALA A 206 -32.38 68.78 14.93
N GLU A 207 -31.30 68.07 15.20
CA GLU A 207 -30.74 67.94 16.54
C GLU A 207 -30.28 69.30 17.09
N MET A 208 -29.56 70.09 16.27
CA MET A 208 -29.11 71.44 16.60
C MET A 208 -30.28 72.39 16.88
N ALA A 209 -31.42 72.21 16.21
CA ALA A 209 -32.61 73.02 16.40
C ALA A 209 -33.34 72.82 17.74
N ARG A 210 -32.93 71.79 18.52
CA ARG A 210 -33.47 71.53 19.86
C ARG A 210 -32.94 72.53 20.91
N SER A 211 -31.78 73.13 20.69
CA SER A 211 -31.24 74.17 21.58
C SER A 211 -31.67 75.58 21.14
N ALA A 212 -31.88 76.47 22.11
CA ALA A 212 -32.27 77.86 21.83
C ALA A 212 -31.19 78.62 21.04
N SER A 213 -29.90 78.33 21.32
CA SER A 213 -28.75 78.92 20.62
C SER A 213 -28.51 78.34 19.23
N GLY A 214 -28.87 77.07 18.98
CA GLY A 214 -28.65 76.40 17.70
C GLY A 214 -29.79 76.56 16.68
N ARG A 215 -31.01 76.87 17.14
CA ARG A 215 -32.21 76.90 16.28
C ARG A 215 -32.16 77.88 15.11
N GLY A 216 -31.62 79.09 15.31
CA GLY A 216 -31.49 80.08 14.23
C GLY A 216 -30.50 79.62 13.16
N ILE A 217 -29.31 79.17 13.59
CA ILE A 217 -28.25 78.67 12.73
C ILE A 217 -28.73 77.44 11.93
N ALA A 218 -29.48 76.55 12.58
CA ALA A 218 -30.05 75.38 11.93
C ALA A 218 -31.06 75.76 10.84
N ALA A 219 -31.91 76.77 11.09
CA ALA A 219 -32.88 77.23 10.11
C ALA A 219 -32.21 77.83 8.86
N ASP A 220 -31.18 78.67 9.05
CA ASP A 220 -30.43 79.28 7.94
C ASP A 220 -29.69 78.24 7.10
N MET A 221 -28.98 77.32 7.75
CA MET A 221 -28.25 76.25 7.07
C MET A 221 -29.19 75.30 6.32
N TRP A 222 -30.29 74.89 6.97
CA TRP A 222 -31.25 73.98 6.35
C TRP A 222 -31.89 74.64 5.13
N PHE A 223 -32.32 75.89 5.24
CA PHE A 223 -32.93 76.59 4.11
C PHE A 223 -31.95 76.85 2.96
N SER A 224 -30.70 77.20 3.28
CA SER A 224 -29.65 77.38 2.26
C SER A 224 -29.42 76.11 1.44
N GLU A 225 -29.37 74.94 2.10
CA GLU A 225 -29.22 73.66 1.41
C GLU A 225 -30.45 73.34 0.56
N VAL A 226 -31.66 73.55 1.09
CA VAL A 226 -32.88 73.31 0.32
C VAL A 226 -33.01 74.25 -0.89
N LYS A 227 -32.52 75.48 -0.78
CA LYS A 227 -32.49 76.45 -1.88
C LYS A 227 -31.48 76.07 -2.98
N SER A 228 -30.40 75.37 -2.64
CA SER A 228 -29.40 74.92 -3.61
C SER A 228 -29.87 73.69 -4.42
N MET A 229 -30.91 73.00 -3.94
CA MET A 229 -31.48 71.84 -4.63
C MET A 229 -32.11 72.24 -5.98
N PRO A 230 -31.87 71.47 -7.06
CA PRO A 230 -32.61 71.64 -8.31
C PRO A 230 -34.11 71.47 -8.08
N VAL A 231 -34.90 72.28 -8.77
CA VAL A 231 -36.37 72.26 -8.67
C VAL A 231 -36.90 70.88 -9.05
N SER A 232 -37.39 70.15 -8.06
CA SER A 232 -37.81 68.75 -8.18
C SER A 232 -38.84 68.43 -7.11
N LYS A 233 -39.48 67.26 -7.20
CA LYS A 233 -40.32 66.76 -6.10
C LYS A 233 -39.56 66.68 -4.78
N ALA A 234 -38.26 66.35 -4.82
CA ALA A 234 -37.42 66.26 -3.64
C ALA A 234 -37.18 67.63 -2.98
N SER A 235 -36.97 68.69 -3.76
CA SER A 235 -36.79 70.05 -3.21
C SER A 235 -38.09 70.60 -2.63
N VAL A 236 -39.24 70.30 -3.25
CA VAL A 236 -40.58 70.61 -2.71
C VAL A 236 -40.82 69.90 -1.38
N GLN A 237 -40.50 68.60 -1.30
CA GLN A 237 -40.64 67.83 -0.05
C GLN A 237 -39.70 68.35 1.04
N ALA A 238 -38.47 68.72 0.70
CA ALA A 238 -37.51 69.27 1.65
C ALA A 238 -37.96 70.64 2.19
N LEU A 239 -38.59 71.49 1.36
CA LEU A 239 -39.22 72.74 1.79
C LEU A 239 -40.41 72.51 2.73
N GLN A 240 -41.24 71.50 2.45
CA GLN A 240 -42.34 71.12 3.34
C GLN A 240 -41.83 70.64 4.72
N GLN A 241 -40.79 69.80 4.74
CA GLN A 241 -40.16 69.34 5.98
C GLN A 241 -39.50 70.48 6.75
N PHE A 242 -38.83 71.39 6.07
CA PHE A 242 -38.29 72.60 6.67
C PHE A 242 -39.38 73.42 7.39
N LEU A 243 -40.53 73.63 6.74
CA LEU A 243 -41.65 74.39 7.31
C LEU A 243 -42.34 73.69 8.49
N LEU A 244 -42.26 72.36 8.58
CA LEU A 244 -42.70 71.61 9.77
C LEU A 244 -41.76 71.83 10.97
N GLN A 245 -40.44 71.84 10.71
CA GLN A 245 -39.43 71.98 11.75
C GLN A 245 -39.24 73.43 12.22
N PHE A 246 -39.47 74.40 11.32
CA PHE A 246 -39.32 75.85 11.54
C PHE A 246 -40.58 76.60 11.07
N PRO A 247 -41.68 76.58 11.85
CA PRO A 247 -42.99 77.11 11.41
C PRO A 247 -43.06 78.65 11.39
N THR A 248 -42.15 79.34 12.06
CA THR A 248 -42.16 80.79 12.29
C THR A 248 -40.77 81.39 12.07
N GLY A 249 -40.71 82.67 11.66
CA GLY A 249 -39.46 83.41 11.42
C GLY A 249 -39.33 83.88 9.96
N SER A 250 -38.36 84.76 9.69
CA SER A 250 -38.12 85.32 8.35
C SER A 250 -37.71 84.26 7.32
N VAL A 251 -36.90 83.28 7.73
CA VAL A 251 -36.49 82.15 6.88
C VAL A 251 -37.69 81.25 6.51
N ALA A 252 -38.63 81.05 7.45
CA ALA A 252 -39.87 80.31 7.19
C ALA A 252 -40.78 81.02 6.18
N ALA A 253 -40.84 82.35 6.20
CA ALA A 253 -41.56 83.12 5.19
C ALA A 253 -40.93 82.95 3.79
N ASN A 254 -39.60 83.03 3.69
CA ASN A 254 -38.89 82.81 2.42
C ASN A 254 -39.07 81.39 1.89
N ALA A 255 -39.11 80.39 2.77
CA ALA A 255 -39.34 79.00 2.37
C ALA A 255 -40.74 78.75 1.81
N ARG A 256 -41.78 79.44 2.32
CA ARG A 256 -43.14 79.38 1.73
C ARG A 256 -43.15 79.93 0.30
N VAL A 257 -42.52 81.08 0.09
CA VAL A 257 -42.41 81.69 -1.26
C VAL A 257 -41.70 80.76 -2.24
N LEU A 258 -40.58 80.15 -1.82
CA LEU A 258 -39.84 79.23 -2.67
C LEU A 258 -40.64 77.95 -2.97
N LEU A 259 -41.42 77.45 -1.99
CA LEU A 259 -42.28 76.28 -2.16
C LEU A 259 -43.33 76.51 -3.24
N ASP A 260 -44.03 77.64 -3.18
CA ASP A 260 -45.08 77.99 -4.16
C ASP A 260 -44.49 78.14 -5.57
N GLN A 261 -43.31 78.78 -5.68
CA GLN A 261 -42.60 78.94 -6.96
C GLN A 261 -42.20 77.59 -7.57
N GLN A 262 -41.62 76.70 -6.77
CA GLN A 262 -41.21 75.38 -7.25
C GLN A 262 -42.41 74.51 -7.64
N GLN A 263 -43.51 74.56 -6.87
CA GLN A 263 -44.73 73.84 -7.20
C GLN A 263 -45.34 74.32 -8.52
N ALA A 264 -45.31 75.62 -8.81
CA ALA A 264 -45.79 76.17 -10.09
C ALA A 264 -44.93 75.71 -11.27
N GLN A 265 -43.59 75.76 -11.15
CA GLN A 265 -42.67 75.31 -12.21
C GLN A 265 -42.83 73.82 -12.53
N LEU A 266 -43.04 72.99 -11.49
CA LEU A 266 -43.22 71.56 -11.68
C LEU A 266 -44.57 71.18 -12.29
N GLN A 267 -45.52 72.10 -12.51
CA GLN A 267 -46.76 71.79 -13.23
C GLN A 267 -46.52 71.55 -14.74
N ASP A 268 -45.48 72.16 -15.33
CA ASP A 268 -45.09 71.90 -16.72
C ASP A 268 -44.47 70.48 -16.84
N PRO A 269 -45.10 69.56 -17.59
CA PRO A 269 -44.60 68.20 -17.78
C PRO A 269 -43.20 68.12 -18.41
N THR A 270 -42.86 69.06 -19.30
CA THR A 270 -41.59 69.09 -20.03
C THR A 270 -40.46 69.55 -19.13
N PHE A 271 -40.67 70.67 -18.43
CA PHE A 271 -39.74 71.15 -17.40
C PHE A 271 -39.55 70.09 -16.30
N ARG A 272 -40.63 69.45 -15.84
CA ARG A 272 -40.60 68.39 -14.84
C ARG A 272 -39.73 67.22 -15.31
N ALA A 273 -39.94 66.70 -16.53
CA ALA A 273 -39.15 65.58 -17.05
C ALA A 273 -37.65 65.93 -17.17
N ARG A 274 -37.34 67.12 -17.67
CA ARG A 274 -35.96 67.61 -17.78
C ARG A 274 -35.29 67.75 -16.42
N SER A 275 -35.97 68.40 -15.47
CA SER A 275 -35.40 68.67 -14.15
C SER A 275 -35.24 67.41 -13.31
N GLU A 276 -36.26 66.54 -13.28
CA GLU A 276 -36.20 65.24 -12.61
C GLU A 276 -35.12 64.34 -13.23
N GLY A 277 -34.99 64.35 -14.56
CA GLY A 277 -33.96 63.61 -15.28
C GLY A 277 -32.54 64.05 -14.92
N LEU A 278 -32.27 65.36 -14.91
CA LEU A 278 -30.97 65.90 -14.52
C LEU A 278 -30.66 65.68 -13.03
N ALA A 279 -31.66 65.78 -12.16
CA ALA A 279 -31.51 65.49 -10.72
C ALA A 279 -31.23 64.00 -10.48
N ALA A 280 -31.87 63.11 -11.24
CA ALA A 280 -31.63 61.67 -11.21
C ALA A 280 -30.21 61.31 -11.67
N VAL A 281 -29.65 62.00 -12.69
CA VAL A 281 -28.24 61.82 -13.11
C VAL A 281 -27.26 62.22 -11.99
N LYS A 282 -27.53 63.32 -11.28
CA LYS A 282 -26.69 63.78 -10.17
C LYS A 282 -26.76 62.84 -8.96
N SER A 283 -27.94 62.29 -8.66
CA SER A 283 -28.14 61.35 -7.55
C SER A 283 -27.76 59.90 -7.89
N GLY A 284 -27.36 59.61 -9.13
CA GLY A 284 -26.98 58.27 -9.58
C GLY A 284 -28.17 57.32 -9.78
N ASN A 285 -29.42 57.81 -9.75
CA ASN A 285 -30.61 57.02 -10.06
C ASN A 285 -30.76 56.85 -11.57
N THR A 286 -29.91 56.00 -12.14
CA THR A 286 -29.75 55.84 -13.60
C THR A 286 -31.01 55.37 -14.32
N THR A 287 -31.84 54.54 -13.67
CA THR A 287 -33.09 54.03 -14.27
C THR A 287 -34.11 55.16 -14.45
N GLN A 288 -34.33 55.96 -13.40
CA GLN A 288 -35.21 57.12 -13.48
C GLN A 288 -34.63 58.20 -14.40
N ALA A 289 -33.32 58.47 -14.31
CA ALA A 289 -32.62 59.42 -15.16
C ALA A 289 -32.83 59.12 -16.64
N VAL A 290 -32.64 57.87 -17.07
CA VAL A 290 -32.87 57.47 -18.46
C VAL A 290 -34.32 57.68 -18.85
N ALA A 291 -35.29 57.27 -18.03
CA ALA A 291 -36.71 57.38 -18.36
C ALA A 291 -37.17 58.85 -18.49
N ASP A 292 -36.76 59.71 -17.56
CA ASP A 292 -37.16 61.12 -17.52
C ASP A 292 -36.40 61.96 -18.57
N LEU A 293 -35.10 61.70 -18.78
CA LEU A 293 -34.34 62.36 -19.86
C LEU A 293 -34.75 61.89 -21.25
N GLN A 294 -35.20 60.64 -21.43
CA GLN A 294 -35.80 60.22 -22.70
C GLN A 294 -37.05 61.04 -23.03
N LYS A 295 -37.93 61.27 -22.05
CA LYS A 295 -39.11 62.14 -22.22
C LYS A 295 -38.70 63.58 -22.50
N ALA A 296 -37.70 64.10 -21.79
CA ALA A 296 -37.18 65.45 -22.00
C ALA A 296 -36.61 65.63 -23.42
N VAL A 297 -35.79 64.68 -23.89
CA VAL A 297 -35.19 64.69 -25.24
C VAL A 297 -36.24 64.47 -26.34
N GLN A 298 -37.33 63.73 -26.06
CA GLN A 298 -38.46 63.59 -26.99
C GLN A 298 -39.27 64.89 -27.10
N ALA A 299 -39.46 65.60 -25.98
CA ALA A 299 -40.21 66.84 -25.92
C ALA A 299 -39.43 68.03 -26.52
N ASP A 300 -38.11 68.08 -26.29
CA ASP A 300 -37.20 69.03 -26.94
C ASP A 300 -35.97 68.31 -27.49
N SER A 301 -36.01 67.99 -28.78
CA SER A 301 -34.91 67.31 -29.45
C SER A 301 -33.69 68.20 -29.72
N ARG A 302 -33.75 69.50 -29.39
CA ARG A 302 -32.66 70.47 -29.58
C ARG A 302 -31.85 70.74 -28.31
N ASP A 303 -32.31 70.23 -27.17
CA ASP A 303 -31.61 70.37 -25.88
C ASP A 303 -30.36 69.47 -25.83
N SER A 304 -29.22 70.03 -26.26
CA SER A 304 -27.91 69.36 -26.28
C SER A 304 -27.48 68.88 -24.90
N ASP A 305 -27.86 69.61 -23.84
CA ASP A 305 -27.56 69.26 -22.46
C ASP A 305 -28.39 68.07 -21.96
N ALA A 306 -29.69 68.00 -22.30
CA ALA A 306 -30.52 66.84 -21.98
C ALA A 306 -30.06 65.58 -22.74
N VAL A 307 -29.63 65.71 -24.00
CA VAL A 307 -29.05 64.62 -24.79
C VAL A 307 -27.71 64.15 -24.21
N GLY A 308 -26.84 65.09 -23.80
CA GLY A 308 -25.58 64.79 -23.14
C GLY A 308 -25.78 64.12 -21.78
N ALA A 309 -26.72 64.61 -20.99
CA ALA A 309 -27.11 64.02 -19.71
C ALA A 309 -27.71 62.61 -19.88
N LEU A 310 -28.48 62.36 -20.95
CA LEU A 310 -28.97 61.03 -21.28
C LEU A 310 -27.80 60.08 -21.61
N GLY A 311 -26.80 60.58 -22.34
CA GLY A 311 -25.54 59.87 -22.58
C GLY A 311 -24.78 59.54 -21.29
N GLN A 312 -24.71 60.48 -20.36
CA GLN A 312 -24.15 60.23 -19.02
C GLN A 312 -24.96 59.21 -18.23
N ALA A 313 -26.29 59.27 -18.26
CA ALA A 313 -27.16 58.31 -17.59
C ALA A 313 -26.92 56.88 -18.11
N TYR A 314 -26.80 56.72 -19.44
CA TYR A 314 -26.42 55.43 -20.04
C TYR A 314 -25.02 54.99 -19.62
N SER A 315 -24.05 55.91 -19.55
CA SER A 315 -22.69 55.61 -19.07
C SER A 315 -22.71 55.09 -17.63
N GLN A 316 -23.43 55.77 -16.72
CA GLN A 316 -23.58 55.37 -15.32
C GLN A 316 -24.31 54.03 -15.18
N ARG A 317 -25.25 53.72 -16.09
CA ARG A 317 -25.96 52.43 -16.16
C ARG A 317 -25.11 51.30 -16.75
N GLY A 318 -23.91 51.58 -17.24
CA GLY A 318 -23.04 50.61 -17.93
C GLY A 318 -23.42 50.32 -19.39
N ASP A 319 -24.39 51.04 -19.95
CA ASP A 319 -24.83 50.90 -21.36
C ASP A 319 -23.93 51.74 -22.27
N ARG A 320 -22.66 51.32 -22.36
CA ARG A 320 -21.58 52.07 -23.05
C ARG A 320 -21.90 52.36 -24.51
N ALA A 321 -22.60 51.47 -25.21
CA ALA A 321 -22.96 51.66 -26.61
C ALA A 321 -23.96 52.81 -26.81
N ARG A 322 -25.03 52.86 -26.00
CA ARG A 322 -25.98 53.98 -26.06
C ARG A 322 -25.39 55.28 -25.51
N ALA A 323 -24.50 55.18 -24.52
CA ALA A 323 -23.76 56.33 -23.99
C ALA A 323 -22.92 56.99 -25.09
N VAL A 324 -22.09 56.21 -25.81
CA VAL A 324 -21.30 56.71 -26.94
C VAL A 324 -22.20 57.41 -27.96
N ALA A 325 -23.30 56.78 -28.37
CA ALA A 325 -24.21 57.35 -29.36
C ALA A 325 -24.80 58.70 -28.92
N GLN A 326 -25.30 58.82 -27.69
CA GLN A 326 -25.91 60.05 -27.21
C GLN A 326 -24.88 61.15 -26.89
N LEU A 327 -23.71 60.80 -26.35
CA LEU A 327 -22.63 61.76 -26.10
C LEU A 327 -22.07 62.33 -27.41
N SER A 328 -21.83 61.49 -28.41
CA SER A 328 -21.43 61.97 -29.75
C SER A 328 -22.49 62.87 -30.38
N LYS A 329 -23.78 62.55 -30.18
CA LYS A 329 -24.89 63.37 -30.65
C LYS A 329 -24.91 64.73 -29.95
N ALA A 330 -24.76 64.78 -28.63
CA ALA A 330 -24.73 66.02 -27.85
C ALA A 330 -23.60 66.96 -28.30
N ILE A 331 -22.40 66.44 -28.52
CA ILE A 331 -21.23 67.21 -28.98
C ILE A 331 -21.46 67.75 -30.40
N ALA A 332 -22.09 66.98 -31.28
CA ALA A 332 -22.41 67.41 -32.64
C ALA A 332 -23.53 68.46 -32.69
N MET A 333 -24.47 68.42 -31.74
CA MET A 333 -25.60 69.35 -31.66
C MET A 333 -25.19 70.76 -31.20
N ASP A 334 -24.26 70.86 -30.25
CA ASP A 334 -23.77 72.13 -29.73
C ASP A 334 -22.26 72.08 -29.50
N PRO A 335 -21.46 72.42 -30.53
CA PRO A 335 -20.00 72.40 -30.45
C PRO A 335 -19.40 73.37 -29.43
N ASP A 336 -20.14 74.41 -29.01
CA ASP A 336 -19.65 75.46 -28.11
C ASP A 336 -20.26 75.34 -26.69
N SER A 337 -20.99 74.26 -26.42
CA SER A 337 -21.60 73.99 -25.11
C SER A 337 -20.56 74.03 -23.98
N PRO A 338 -20.85 74.70 -22.84
CA PRO A 338 -20.01 74.64 -21.64
C PRO A 338 -19.77 73.21 -21.12
N ASN A 339 -20.66 72.27 -21.43
CA ASN A 339 -20.56 70.87 -21.02
C ASN A 339 -19.75 70.00 -22.00
N ARG A 340 -19.27 70.54 -23.13
CA ARG A 340 -18.56 69.77 -24.16
C ARG A 340 -17.37 68.99 -23.61
N GLY A 341 -16.48 69.64 -22.86
CA GLY A 341 -15.28 68.97 -22.32
C GLY A 341 -15.62 67.75 -21.46
N LYS A 342 -16.74 67.82 -20.72
CA LYS A 342 -17.28 66.69 -19.95
C LYS A 342 -17.82 65.59 -20.87
N TRP A 343 -18.56 65.93 -21.93
CA TRP A 343 -19.07 64.95 -22.89
C TRP A 343 -17.95 64.25 -23.66
N ASP A 344 -16.92 64.98 -24.09
CA ASP A 344 -15.74 64.45 -24.77
C ASP A 344 -15.00 63.45 -23.88
N SER A 345 -14.76 63.80 -22.62
CA SER A 345 -14.14 62.90 -21.63
C SER A 345 -14.94 61.61 -21.45
N LEU A 346 -16.26 61.73 -21.21
CA LEU A 346 -17.13 60.56 -21.06
C LEU A 346 -17.17 59.71 -22.34
N LEU A 347 -17.18 60.33 -23.52
CA LEU A 347 -17.19 59.65 -24.81
C LEU A 347 -15.92 58.79 -24.99
N GLN A 348 -14.74 59.35 -24.70
CA GLN A 348 -13.47 58.62 -24.81
C GLN A 348 -13.44 57.42 -23.86
N THR A 349 -13.80 57.61 -22.59
CA THR A 349 -13.85 56.51 -21.61
C THR A 349 -14.87 55.44 -22.02
N ASN A 350 -16.07 55.83 -22.47
CA ASN A 350 -17.08 54.85 -22.88
C ASN A 350 -16.65 54.07 -24.13
N ARG A 351 -16.00 54.74 -25.09
CA ARG A 351 -15.50 54.11 -26.33
C ARG A 351 -14.37 53.11 -26.05
N TYR A 352 -13.43 53.45 -25.17
CA TYR A 352 -12.35 52.56 -24.75
C TYR A 352 -12.90 51.23 -24.22
N TRP A 353 -13.73 51.29 -23.17
CA TRP A 353 -14.27 50.10 -22.52
C TRP A 353 -15.24 49.32 -23.41
N LEU A 354 -15.92 49.98 -24.35
CA LEU A 354 -16.74 49.31 -25.35
C LEU A 354 -15.87 48.46 -26.30
N LEU A 355 -14.73 48.99 -26.74
CA LEU A 355 -13.78 48.28 -27.60
C LEU A 355 -13.14 47.09 -26.85
N ILE A 356 -12.78 47.24 -25.57
CA ILE A 356 -12.31 46.12 -24.73
C ILE A 356 -13.35 45.00 -24.69
N LYS A 357 -14.61 45.33 -24.38
CA LYS A 357 -15.71 44.35 -24.33
C LYS A 357 -15.94 43.65 -25.68
N GLN A 358 -15.83 44.38 -26.79
CA GLN A 358 -15.94 43.80 -28.13
C GLN A 358 -14.77 42.86 -28.43
N GLY A 359 -13.56 43.23 -28.03
CA GLY A 359 -12.36 42.37 -28.09
C GLY A 359 -12.55 41.07 -27.32
N ASP A 360 -13.00 41.15 -26.06
CA ASP A 360 -13.21 39.99 -25.18
C ASP A 360 -14.26 39.02 -25.76
N ASN A 361 -15.35 39.56 -26.29
CA ASN A 361 -16.40 38.78 -26.93
C ASN A 361 -15.90 38.07 -28.21
N ALA A 362 -15.14 38.78 -29.05
CA ALA A 362 -14.55 38.20 -30.26
C ALA A 362 -13.52 37.11 -29.93
N LEU A 363 -12.71 37.31 -28.88
CA LEU A 363 -11.73 36.33 -28.41
C LEU A 363 -12.44 35.05 -27.91
N LYS A 364 -13.49 35.20 -27.08
CA LYS A 364 -14.32 34.07 -26.62
C LYS A 364 -15.00 33.32 -27.76
N ALA A 365 -15.38 34.01 -28.84
CA ALA A 365 -15.97 33.41 -30.04
C ALA A 365 -14.92 32.80 -31.00
N GLY A 366 -13.62 32.82 -30.67
CA GLY A 366 -12.55 32.31 -31.53
C GLY A 366 -12.22 33.22 -32.72
N GLN A 367 -12.76 34.44 -32.79
CA GLN A 367 -12.55 35.40 -33.88
C GLN A 367 -11.29 36.24 -33.64
N LEU A 368 -10.13 35.58 -33.62
CA LEU A 368 -8.87 36.13 -33.15
C LEU A 368 -8.44 37.43 -33.87
N SER A 369 -8.66 37.52 -35.18
CA SER A 369 -8.32 38.74 -35.96
C SER A 369 -9.22 39.93 -35.64
N GLN A 370 -10.51 39.70 -35.36
CA GLN A 370 -11.41 40.77 -34.93
C GLN A 370 -11.09 41.23 -33.51
N ALA A 371 -10.81 40.29 -32.60
CA ALA A 371 -10.37 40.60 -31.25
C ALA A 371 -9.12 41.48 -31.23
N GLN A 372 -8.10 41.09 -32.01
CA GLN A 372 -6.88 41.88 -32.19
C GLN A 372 -7.16 43.31 -32.65
N ASN A 373 -8.04 43.48 -33.64
CA ASN A 373 -8.41 44.79 -34.17
C ASN A 373 -9.13 45.66 -33.14
N TYR A 374 -10.01 45.09 -32.32
CA TYR A 374 -10.70 45.83 -31.26
C TYR A 374 -9.75 46.27 -30.15
N TYR A 375 -8.87 45.39 -29.67
CA TYR A 375 -7.87 45.75 -28.66
C TYR A 375 -6.86 46.77 -29.18
N ALA A 376 -6.40 46.65 -30.44
CA ALA A 376 -5.53 47.64 -31.06
C ALA A 376 -6.20 49.02 -31.20
N GLN A 377 -7.52 49.05 -31.46
CA GLN A 377 -8.29 50.29 -31.45
C GLN A 377 -8.44 50.86 -30.03
N ALA A 378 -8.71 50.01 -29.02
CA ALA A 378 -8.80 50.42 -27.63
C ALA A 378 -7.48 51.07 -27.17
N GLN A 379 -6.34 50.45 -27.51
CA GLN A 379 -5.01 50.98 -27.19
C GLN A 379 -4.74 52.36 -27.84
N ARG A 380 -5.35 52.66 -28.99
CA ARG A 380 -5.23 53.99 -29.62
C ARG A 380 -6.06 55.05 -28.89
N VAL A 381 -7.18 54.65 -28.27
CA VAL A 381 -8.05 55.54 -27.49
C VAL A 381 -7.40 55.88 -26.15
N ASP A 382 -6.84 54.87 -25.47
CA ASP A 382 -6.08 55.05 -24.23
C ASP A 382 -4.83 54.15 -24.24
N ARG A 383 -3.65 54.78 -24.18
CA ARG A 383 -2.35 54.09 -24.17
C ARG A 383 -1.83 53.78 -22.77
N THR A 384 -2.50 54.29 -21.74
CA THR A 384 -2.05 54.22 -20.34
C THR A 384 -2.64 53.03 -19.60
N ASP A 385 -3.78 52.50 -20.07
CA ASP A 385 -4.45 51.36 -19.46
C ASP A 385 -3.89 49.99 -19.92
N SER A 386 -3.83 49.02 -18.99
CA SER A 386 -3.22 47.71 -19.22
C SER A 386 -4.12 46.69 -19.95
N TYR A 387 -5.45 46.84 -19.96
CA TYR A 387 -6.40 45.83 -20.46
C TYR A 387 -6.37 45.66 -21.98
N ALA A 388 -6.13 46.74 -22.74
CA ALA A 388 -5.97 46.64 -24.19
C ALA A 388 -4.74 45.80 -24.58
N VAL A 389 -3.64 45.96 -23.84
CA VAL A 389 -2.39 45.22 -24.09
C VAL A 389 -2.49 43.78 -23.59
N LEU A 390 -3.17 43.58 -22.46
CA LEU A 390 -3.51 42.25 -21.95
C LEU A 390 -4.30 41.43 -22.97
N GLY A 391 -5.36 42.02 -23.56
CA GLY A 391 -6.17 41.34 -24.58
C GLY A 391 -5.39 40.99 -25.84
N LEU A 392 -4.40 41.80 -26.24
CA LEU A 392 -3.46 41.44 -27.32
C LEU A 392 -2.57 40.25 -26.94
N GLY A 393 -2.16 40.16 -25.67
CA GLY A 393 -1.45 39.00 -25.12
C GLY A 393 -2.31 37.73 -25.13
N ASP A 394 -3.58 37.83 -24.74
CA ASP A 394 -4.52 36.70 -24.77
C ASP A 394 -4.77 36.20 -26.20
N VAL A 395 -4.89 37.12 -27.17
CA VAL A 395 -5.01 36.76 -28.60
C VAL A 395 -3.75 36.03 -29.10
N ALA A 396 -2.56 36.53 -28.75
CA ALA A 396 -1.29 35.88 -29.11
C ALA A 396 -1.17 34.48 -28.46
N ALA A 397 -1.58 34.33 -27.20
CA ALA A 397 -1.62 33.04 -26.52
C ALA A 397 -2.58 32.06 -27.21
N ALA A 398 -3.78 32.51 -27.60
CA ALA A 398 -4.74 31.70 -28.35
C ALA A 398 -4.23 31.27 -29.74
N ARG A 399 -3.35 32.07 -30.37
CA ARG A 399 -2.65 31.71 -31.62
C ARG A 399 -1.41 30.82 -31.41
N LYS A 400 -1.08 30.46 -30.16
CA LYS A 400 0.15 29.75 -29.78
C LYS A 400 1.44 30.52 -30.10
N GLU A 401 1.36 31.85 -30.15
CA GLU A 401 2.51 32.75 -30.38
C GLU A 401 3.15 33.15 -29.03
N ALA A 402 3.81 32.18 -28.37
CA ALA A 402 4.30 32.33 -26.99
C ALA A 402 5.17 33.59 -26.75
N ALA A 403 6.13 33.87 -27.64
CA ALA A 403 7.01 35.02 -27.50
C ALA A 403 6.28 36.38 -27.63
N ALA A 404 5.22 36.44 -28.43
CA ALA A 404 4.40 37.64 -28.56
C ALA A 404 3.49 37.82 -27.33
N ALA A 405 2.87 36.72 -26.87
CA ALA A 405 2.04 36.72 -25.66
C ALA A 405 2.84 37.17 -24.42
N GLU A 406 4.05 36.63 -24.23
CA GLU A 406 4.94 37.01 -23.13
C GLU A 406 5.25 38.51 -23.12
N ARG A 407 5.60 39.07 -24.29
CA ARG A 407 5.90 40.51 -24.43
C ARG A 407 4.69 41.37 -24.06
N TYR A 408 3.50 41.00 -24.51
CA TYR A 408 2.27 41.75 -24.23
C TYR A 408 1.87 41.66 -22.74
N TYR A 409 1.95 40.49 -22.11
CA TYR A 409 1.67 40.38 -20.68
C TYR A 409 2.70 41.12 -19.82
N GLN A 410 3.98 41.07 -20.17
CA GLN A 410 5.01 41.88 -19.51
C GLN A 410 4.78 43.39 -19.71
N GLN A 411 4.28 43.80 -20.87
CA GLN A 411 3.91 45.20 -21.11
C GLN A 411 2.68 45.60 -20.29
N ALA A 412 1.67 44.75 -20.18
CA ALA A 412 0.50 44.98 -19.32
C ALA A 412 0.93 45.14 -17.85
N LEU A 413 1.86 44.32 -17.35
CA LEU A 413 2.41 44.44 -15.99
C LEU A 413 3.30 45.68 -15.77
N ARG A 414 3.91 46.22 -16.83
CA ARG A 414 4.63 47.50 -16.76
C ARG A 414 3.69 48.69 -16.64
N LEU A 415 2.52 48.62 -17.29
CA LEU A 415 1.46 49.63 -17.20
C LEU A 415 0.73 49.55 -15.86
N ASP A 416 0.41 48.34 -15.41
CA ASP A 416 -0.24 48.07 -14.13
C ASP A 416 0.39 46.86 -13.44
N ARG A 417 1.23 47.12 -12.43
CA ARG A 417 1.86 46.05 -11.63
C ARG A 417 0.85 45.21 -10.84
N GLY A 418 -0.39 45.67 -10.66
CA GLY A 418 -1.46 44.96 -9.96
C GLY A 418 -2.32 44.06 -10.85
N ASN A 419 -2.06 43.99 -12.16
CA ASN A 419 -2.92 43.24 -13.09
C ASN A 419 -2.73 41.71 -12.95
N ASN A 420 -3.55 41.10 -12.08
CA ASN A 420 -3.51 39.65 -11.81
C ASN A 420 -3.85 38.78 -13.03
N LEU A 421 -4.58 39.30 -14.02
CA LEU A 421 -4.88 38.56 -15.25
C LEU A 421 -3.63 38.40 -16.11
N ALA A 422 -2.77 39.42 -16.19
CA ALA A 422 -1.47 39.31 -16.88
C ALA A 422 -0.51 38.37 -16.14
N VAL A 423 -0.51 38.37 -14.80
CA VAL A 423 0.25 37.40 -13.98
C VAL A 423 -0.22 35.97 -14.29
N ARG A 424 -1.53 35.73 -14.32
CA ARG A 424 -2.11 34.42 -14.67
C ARG A 424 -1.78 34.01 -16.12
N GLY A 425 -1.81 34.95 -17.06
CA GLY A 425 -1.40 34.73 -18.45
C GLY A 425 0.04 34.23 -18.58
N LEU A 426 0.98 34.88 -17.87
CA LEU A 426 2.39 34.46 -17.80
C LEU A 426 2.57 33.12 -17.07
N ALA A 427 1.88 32.90 -15.95
CA ALA A 427 1.94 31.65 -15.20
C ALA A 427 1.54 30.45 -16.08
N ASN A 428 0.44 30.59 -16.83
CA ASN A 428 -0.03 29.57 -17.75
C ASN A 428 0.91 29.36 -18.93
N LEU A 429 1.48 30.43 -19.48
CA LEU A 429 2.43 30.37 -20.57
C LEU A 429 3.70 29.62 -20.15
N TYR A 430 4.29 29.96 -18.99
CA TYR A 430 5.48 29.27 -18.50
C TYR A 430 5.19 27.82 -18.09
N ARG A 431 4.00 27.53 -17.52
CA ARG A 431 3.60 26.15 -17.21
C ARG A 431 3.54 25.28 -18.46
N ALA A 432 3.06 25.83 -19.58
CA ALA A 432 2.99 25.12 -20.85
C ALA A 432 4.39 24.87 -21.47
N GLU A 433 5.40 25.66 -21.11
CA GLU A 433 6.78 25.49 -21.54
C GLU A 433 7.54 24.49 -20.66
N SER A 434 7.58 24.73 -19.34
CA SER A 434 8.00 23.73 -18.36
C SER A 434 7.51 24.06 -16.93
N PRO A 435 7.14 23.04 -16.12
CA PRO A 435 6.78 23.21 -14.72
C PRO A 435 7.85 23.92 -13.88
N GLU A 436 9.13 23.69 -14.19
CA GLU A 436 10.28 24.26 -13.49
C GLU A 436 10.39 25.76 -13.75
N LYS A 437 10.19 26.20 -15.00
CA LYS A 437 10.21 27.61 -15.38
C LYS A 437 9.07 28.37 -14.70
N ALA A 438 7.87 27.78 -14.69
CA ALA A 438 6.72 28.35 -13.99
C ALA A 438 6.99 28.49 -12.49
N SER A 439 7.47 27.43 -11.85
CA SER A 439 7.75 27.44 -10.40
C SER A 439 8.82 28.47 -10.01
N ALA A 440 9.91 28.57 -10.78
CA ALA A 440 10.98 29.54 -10.54
C ALA A 440 10.48 30.98 -10.67
N TRP A 441 9.62 31.24 -11.67
CA TRP A 441 9.02 32.56 -11.85
C TRP A 441 8.01 32.90 -10.74
N ILE A 442 7.13 31.97 -10.37
CA ILE A 442 6.15 32.13 -9.27
C ILE A 442 6.84 32.42 -7.93
N ALA A 443 7.98 31.77 -7.67
CA ALA A 443 8.80 31.98 -6.49
C ALA A 443 9.36 33.41 -6.39
N GLY A 444 9.54 34.11 -7.52
CA GLY A 444 9.97 35.50 -7.57
C GLY A 444 8.84 36.54 -7.42
N LEU A 445 7.57 36.12 -7.41
CA LEU A 445 6.44 37.04 -7.33
C LEU A 445 6.19 37.55 -5.90
N PRO A 446 5.73 38.81 -5.72
CA PRO A 446 5.24 39.32 -4.45
C PRO A 446 4.05 38.51 -3.89
N PRO A 447 3.85 38.46 -2.55
CA PRO A 447 2.81 37.64 -1.91
C PRO A 447 1.38 37.93 -2.39
N ALA A 448 1.08 39.17 -2.78
CA ALA A 448 -0.24 39.55 -3.29
C ALA A 448 -0.52 38.96 -4.69
N GLN A 449 0.48 38.93 -5.57
CA GLN A 449 0.36 38.36 -6.92
C GLN A 449 0.34 36.83 -6.87
N ARG A 450 1.16 36.22 -6.01
CA ARG A 450 1.17 34.75 -5.83
C ARG A 450 -0.19 34.22 -5.40
N ARG A 451 -0.86 34.89 -4.45
CA ARG A 451 -2.23 34.56 -4.02
C ARG A 451 -3.26 34.53 -5.17
N SER A 452 -3.05 35.28 -6.24
CA SER A 452 -3.96 35.31 -7.39
C SER A 452 -3.87 34.10 -8.32
N ILE A 453 -2.81 33.29 -8.17
CA ILE A 453 -2.49 32.09 -8.98
C ILE A 453 -2.20 30.86 -8.09
N ASP A 454 -2.69 30.87 -6.86
CA ASP A 454 -2.48 29.80 -5.87
C ASP A 454 -2.98 28.43 -6.38
N ASP A 455 -4.03 28.39 -7.18
CA ASP A 455 -4.51 27.19 -7.87
C ASP A 455 -3.46 26.59 -8.81
N ILE A 456 -2.72 27.43 -9.54
CA ILE A 456 -1.65 27.00 -10.45
C ILE A 456 -0.45 26.49 -9.65
N GLU A 457 -0.08 27.17 -8.56
CA GLU A 457 1.02 26.76 -7.67
C GLU A 457 0.72 25.42 -6.96
N ARG A 458 -0.51 25.23 -6.47
CA ARG A 458 -0.95 23.96 -5.88
C ARG A 458 -0.92 22.81 -6.88
N SER A 459 -1.39 23.04 -8.11
CA SER A 459 -1.32 22.05 -9.20
C SER A 459 0.12 21.63 -9.48
N LEU A 460 1.03 22.60 -9.68
CA LEU A 460 2.46 22.31 -9.92
C LEU A 460 3.10 21.54 -8.76
N THR A 461 2.74 21.89 -7.52
CA THR A 461 3.22 21.20 -6.33
C THR A 461 2.70 19.76 -6.28
N ASN A 462 1.42 19.53 -6.60
CA ASN A 462 0.82 18.20 -6.63
C ASN A 462 1.49 17.30 -7.68
N ASP A 463 1.77 17.81 -8.88
CA ASP A 463 2.44 17.05 -9.96
C ASP A 463 3.86 16.62 -9.56
N ARG A 464 4.59 17.51 -8.87
CA ARG A 464 5.93 17.19 -8.34
C ARG A 464 5.87 16.10 -7.27
N LEU A 465 4.94 16.22 -6.33
CA LEU A 465 4.75 15.24 -5.27
C LEU A 465 4.28 13.90 -5.84
N GLU A 466 3.49 13.89 -6.92
CA GLU A 466 3.11 12.65 -7.61
C GLU A 466 4.32 11.89 -8.12
N LYS A 467 5.21 12.57 -8.86
CA LYS A 467 6.45 11.96 -9.37
C LYS A 467 7.34 11.44 -8.23
N GLN A 468 7.39 12.16 -7.12
CA GLN A 468 8.14 11.73 -5.94
C GLN A 468 7.52 10.48 -5.29
N ALA A 469 6.19 10.43 -5.12
CA ALA A 469 5.51 9.26 -4.57
C ALA A 469 5.75 8.02 -5.45
N GLN A 470 5.58 8.15 -6.77
CA GLN A 470 5.83 7.06 -7.73
C GLN A 470 7.27 6.52 -7.67
N ALA A 471 8.26 7.40 -7.48
CA ALA A 471 9.66 6.98 -7.33
C ALA A 471 9.93 6.22 -6.02
N LEU A 472 9.21 6.55 -4.94
CA LEU A 472 9.30 5.83 -3.66
C LEU A 472 8.57 4.49 -3.71
N GLU A 473 7.40 4.45 -4.35
CA GLU A 473 6.64 3.22 -4.62
C GLU A 473 7.50 2.20 -5.38
N SER A 474 8.21 2.61 -6.44
CA SER A 474 9.06 1.71 -7.23
C SER A 474 10.31 1.20 -6.50
N GLN A 475 10.72 1.88 -5.43
CA GLN A 475 11.84 1.47 -4.57
C GLN A 475 11.38 0.59 -3.39
N GLY A 476 10.07 0.35 -3.23
CA GLY A 476 9.52 -0.36 -2.07
C GLY A 476 9.50 0.46 -0.78
N ASN A 477 9.71 1.78 -0.85
CA ASN A 477 9.74 2.68 0.31
C ASN A 477 8.31 3.19 0.65
N TRP A 478 7.40 2.26 0.95
CA TRP A 478 5.96 2.51 1.09
C TRP A 478 5.58 3.53 2.16
N ALA A 479 6.22 3.51 3.34
CA ALA A 479 5.94 4.47 4.41
C ALA A 479 6.27 5.92 4.00
N GLN A 480 7.35 6.11 3.23
CA GLN A 480 7.71 7.43 2.70
C GLN A 480 6.78 7.85 1.56
N ALA A 481 6.36 6.91 0.70
CA ALA A 481 5.36 7.16 -0.33
C ALA A 481 4.03 7.63 0.29
N ALA A 482 3.55 6.93 1.33
CA ALA A 482 2.35 7.31 2.08
C ALA A 482 2.44 8.73 2.65
N GLU A 483 3.59 9.13 3.21
CA GLU A 483 3.80 10.49 3.70
C GLU A 483 3.73 11.54 2.58
N VAL A 484 4.27 11.24 1.39
CA VAL A 484 4.12 12.10 0.22
C VAL A 484 2.65 12.18 -0.22
N GLN A 485 1.92 11.06 -0.24
CA GLN A 485 0.48 11.07 -0.55
C GLN A 485 -0.35 11.84 0.48
N ARG A 486 -0.01 11.80 1.79
CA ARG A 486 -0.66 12.64 2.81
C ARG A 486 -0.50 14.13 2.50
N ARG A 487 0.68 14.55 2.05
CA ARG A 487 0.92 15.95 1.61
C ARG A 487 0.12 16.30 0.37
N ARG A 488 -0.02 15.37 -0.58
CA ARG A 488 -0.87 15.57 -1.76
C ARG A 488 -2.34 15.70 -1.38
N LEU A 489 -2.83 14.84 -0.49
CA LEU A 489 -4.20 14.90 0.01
C LEU A 489 -4.46 16.21 0.79
N ALA A 490 -3.45 16.77 1.46
CA ALA A 490 -3.59 18.09 2.08
C ALA A 490 -3.77 19.24 1.06
N LEU A 491 -3.29 19.08 -0.18
CA LEU A 491 -3.49 20.06 -1.26
C LEU A 491 -4.89 19.94 -1.91
N ASP A 492 -5.42 18.72 -1.97
CA ASP A 492 -6.75 18.40 -2.50
C ASP A 492 -7.48 17.36 -1.60
N PRO A 493 -8.10 17.80 -0.49
CA PRO A 493 -8.67 16.91 0.53
C PRO A 493 -9.85 16.04 0.10
N ASP A 494 -10.45 16.33 -1.06
CA ASP A 494 -11.62 15.61 -1.57
C ASP A 494 -11.27 14.65 -2.72
N SER A 495 -9.99 14.57 -3.10
CA SER A 495 -9.49 13.71 -4.18
C SER A 495 -9.66 12.22 -3.89
N VAL A 496 -10.51 11.56 -4.68
CA VAL A 496 -10.78 10.11 -4.58
C VAL A 496 -9.52 9.30 -4.88
N TRP A 497 -8.81 9.63 -5.95
CA TRP A 497 -7.66 8.85 -6.42
C TRP A 497 -6.40 9.04 -5.56
N ILE A 498 -6.18 10.23 -4.99
CA ILE A 498 -5.09 10.42 -4.02
C ILE A 498 -5.38 9.62 -2.74
N THR A 499 -6.65 9.62 -2.30
CA THR A 499 -7.08 8.83 -1.14
C THR A 499 -6.88 7.32 -1.37
N TYR A 500 -7.28 6.81 -2.54
CA TYR A 500 -7.05 5.43 -2.94
C TYR A 500 -5.56 5.05 -2.98
N ARG A 501 -4.70 5.89 -3.60
CA ARG A 501 -3.26 5.63 -3.63
C ARG A 501 -2.63 5.65 -2.23
N LEU A 502 -2.99 6.63 -1.40
CA LEU A 502 -2.56 6.68 0.00
C LEU A 502 -2.94 5.40 0.75
N ALA A 503 -4.19 4.96 0.63
CA ALA A 503 -4.66 3.73 1.28
C ALA A 503 -3.87 2.50 0.83
N ARG A 504 -3.56 2.39 -0.47
CA ARG A 504 -2.72 1.30 -1.00
C ARG A 504 -1.28 1.35 -0.43
N ASP A 505 -0.66 2.53 -0.42
CA ASP A 505 0.72 2.68 0.10
C ASP A 505 0.78 2.40 1.62
N LEU A 506 -0.27 2.76 2.37
CA LEU A 506 -0.41 2.42 3.80
C LEU A 506 -0.52 0.91 4.04
N VAL A 507 -1.29 0.18 3.23
CA VAL A 507 -1.36 -1.28 3.32
C VAL A 507 0.02 -1.91 3.07
N SER A 508 0.73 -1.47 2.03
CA SER A 508 2.09 -1.94 1.72
C SER A 508 3.11 -1.58 2.80
N ALA A 509 2.87 -0.52 3.57
CA ALA A 509 3.66 -0.14 4.73
C ALA A 509 3.29 -0.90 6.03
N GLY A 510 2.25 -1.74 6.02
CA GLY A 510 1.76 -2.49 7.18
C GLY A 510 0.72 -1.74 8.03
N GLU A 511 0.26 -0.55 7.62
CA GLU A 511 -0.68 0.32 8.34
C GLU A 511 -2.15 0.12 7.89
N ARG A 512 -2.60 -1.14 7.76
CA ARG A 512 -3.93 -1.47 7.20
C ARG A 512 -5.12 -0.81 7.92
N GLN A 513 -5.05 -0.65 9.24
CA GLN A 513 -6.14 -0.04 10.01
C GLN A 513 -6.40 1.42 9.60
N GLU A 514 -5.34 2.18 9.34
CA GLU A 514 -5.45 3.57 8.90
C GLU A 514 -6.02 3.63 7.48
N ALA A 515 -5.51 2.78 6.59
CA ALA A 515 -6.00 2.66 5.21
C ALA A 515 -7.52 2.36 5.15
N ASP A 516 -7.98 1.39 5.94
CA ASP A 516 -9.39 1.01 5.99
C ASP A 516 -10.27 2.14 6.54
N ALA A 517 -9.79 2.89 7.53
CA ALA A 517 -10.51 4.02 8.10
C ALA A 517 -10.61 5.18 7.10
N LEU A 518 -9.52 5.44 6.37
CA LEU A 518 -9.43 6.45 5.33
C LEU A 518 -10.44 6.18 4.19
N MET A 519 -10.45 4.96 3.65
CA MET A 519 -11.37 4.57 2.57
C MET A 519 -12.83 4.58 3.01
N ARG A 520 -13.13 4.09 4.22
CA ARG A 520 -14.49 4.17 4.80
C ARG A 520 -14.96 5.62 4.93
N THR A 521 -14.08 6.50 5.41
CA THR A 521 -14.41 7.93 5.55
C THR A 521 -14.67 8.57 4.18
N MET A 522 -13.87 8.23 3.16
CA MET A 522 -14.02 8.74 1.80
C MET A 522 -15.39 8.40 1.20
N VAL A 523 -15.85 7.15 1.33
CA VAL A 523 -17.14 6.69 0.80
C VAL A 523 -18.31 7.22 1.62
N ASN A 524 -18.21 7.23 2.95
CA ASN A 524 -19.30 7.67 3.84
C ASN A 524 -19.68 9.15 3.66
N ARG A 525 -18.74 10.00 3.20
CA ARG A 525 -19.05 11.40 2.88
C ARG A 525 -20.07 11.52 1.75
N GLN A 526 -19.98 10.68 0.72
CA GLN A 526 -20.87 10.70 -0.45
C GLN A 526 -21.13 9.25 -0.95
N PRO A 527 -22.04 8.51 -0.31
CA PRO A 527 -22.25 7.09 -0.60
C PRO A 527 -22.82 6.80 -1.99
N GLN A 528 -23.38 7.80 -2.67
CA GLN A 528 -23.96 7.68 -4.02
C GLN A 528 -23.02 8.15 -5.14
N ASP A 529 -21.78 8.53 -4.81
CA ASP A 529 -20.79 8.90 -5.81
C ASP A 529 -20.14 7.63 -6.41
N ALA A 530 -20.32 7.44 -7.72
CA ALA A 530 -19.85 6.25 -8.42
C ALA A 530 -18.31 6.12 -8.40
N GLU A 531 -17.57 7.23 -8.43
CA GLU A 531 -16.11 7.23 -8.44
C GLU A 531 -15.55 6.78 -7.09
N ARG A 532 -16.13 7.27 -5.98
CA ARG A 532 -15.78 6.83 -4.61
C ARG A 532 -16.08 5.36 -4.38
N VAL A 533 -17.25 4.89 -4.82
CA VAL A 533 -17.65 3.48 -4.71
C VAL A 533 -16.70 2.60 -5.54
N TYR A 534 -16.35 3.03 -6.76
CA TYR A 534 -15.41 2.30 -7.61
C TYR A 534 -14.01 2.21 -6.98
N ALA A 535 -13.45 3.32 -6.51
CA ALA A 535 -12.14 3.35 -5.86
C ALA A 535 -12.11 2.50 -4.58
N SER A 536 -13.20 2.51 -3.79
CA SER A 536 -13.34 1.61 -2.63
C SER A 536 -13.47 0.15 -3.04
N GLY A 537 -14.16 -0.16 -4.14
CA GLY A 537 -14.25 -1.50 -4.70
C GLY A 537 -12.88 -2.03 -5.13
N LEU A 538 -12.07 -1.20 -5.80
CA LEU A 538 -10.69 -1.53 -6.17
C LEU A 538 -9.81 -1.78 -4.94
N TYR A 539 -9.91 -0.93 -3.91
CA TYR A 539 -9.14 -1.10 -2.67
C TYR A 539 -9.51 -2.40 -1.93
N LEU A 540 -10.80 -2.70 -1.80
CA LEU A 540 -11.27 -3.91 -1.14
C LEU A 540 -10.85 -5.16 -1.92
N SER A 541 -10.99 -5.14 -3.25
CA SER A 541 -10.54 -6.23 -4.12
C SER A 541 -9.03 -6.47 -4.04
N GLY A 542 -8.21 -5.40 -4.07
CA GLY A 542 -6.76 -5.49 -3.95
C GLY A 542 -6.25 -6.01 -2.59
N ASN A 543 -7.14 -6.13 -1.61
CA ASN A 543 -6.87 -6.62 -0.25
C ASN A 543 -7.60 -7.93 0.09
N ASP A 544 -8.00 -8.68 -0.94
CA ASP A 544 -8.70 -9.97 -0.88
C ASP A 544 -10.07 -9.91 -0.19
N GLN A 545 -10.74 -8.75 -0.23
CA GLN A 545 -12.06 -8.52 0.38
C GLN A 545 -13.17 -8.37 -0.68
N ASP A 546 -13.18 -9.26 -1.67
CA ASP A 546 -14.10 -9.18 -2.82
C ASP A 546 -15.58 -9.20 -2.45
N ASP A 547 -15.97 -9.90 -1.39
CA ASP A 547 -17.37 -9.95 -0.94
C ASP A 547 -17.83 -8.60 -0.39
N LEU A 548 -16.94 -7.89 0.33
CA LEU A 548 -17.17 -6.53 0.78
C LEU A 548 -17.17 -5.56 -0.40
N ALA A 549 -16.29 -5.77 -1.39
CA ALA A 549 -16.28 -4.97 -2.62
C ALA A 549 -17.60 -5.09 -3.38
N LEU A 550 -18.11 -6.32 -3.57
CA LEU A 550 -19.40 -6.58 -4.21
C LEU A 550 -20.56 -5.95 -3.42
N ALA A 551 -20.56 -6.05 -2.09
CA ALA A 551 -21.58 -5.40 -1.26
C ALA A 551 -21.54 -3.87 -1.37
N GLN A 552 -20.34 -3.28 -1.42
CA GLN A 552 -20.14 -1.84 -1.55
C GLN A 552 -20.61 -1.33 -2.93
N ILE A 553 -20.33 -2.06 -4.00
CA ILE A 553 -20.81 -1.77 -5.35
C ILE A 553 -22.34 -1.90 -5.43
N ALA A 554 -22.91 -2.93 -4.81
CA ALA A 554 -24.36 -3.18 -4.80
C ALA A 554 -25.16 -2.10 -4.05
N ALA A 555 -24.52 -1.33 -3.16
CA ALA A 555 -25.15 -0.18 -2.51
C ALA A 555 -25.48 0.97 -3.47
N LEU A 556 -24.82 1.03 -4.64
CA LEU A 556 -25.10 1.98 -5.69
C LEU A 556 -26.20 1.45 -6.63
N PRO A 557 -27.25 2.22 -6.96
CA PRO A 557 -28.28 1.78 -7.89
C PRO A 557 -27.66 1.48 -9.27
N ARG A 558 -28.12 0.40 -9.93
CA ARG A 558 -27.55 -0.06 -11.22
C ARG A 558 -27.53 1.02 -12.32
N SER A 559 -28.45 1.99 -12.28
CA SER A 559 -28.48 3.12 -13.20
C SER A 559 -27.27 4.07 -13.05
N ALA A 560 -26.62 4.08 -11.89
CA ALA A 560 -25.44 4.89 -11.61
C ALA A 560 -24.12 4.13 -11.82
N TRP A 561 -24.17 2.86 -12.25
CA TRP A 561 -22.97 2.08 -12.52
C TRP A 561 -22.29 2.58 -13.80
N THR A 562 -21.01 2.92 -13.69
CA THR A 562 -20.12 3.17 -14.82
C THR A 562 -19.67 1.86 -15.46
N ASP A 563 -19.08 1.92 -16.66
CA ASP A 563 -18.54 0.72 -17.33
C ASP A 563 -17.46 0.04 -16.48
N ASN A 564 -16.60 0.83 -15.83
CA ASN A 564 -15.58 0.32 -14.91
C ASN A 564 -16.18 -0.43 -13.70
N ILE A 565 -17.32 0.04 -13.16
CA ILE A 565 -18.02 -0.66 -12.06
C ILE A 565 -18.60 -1.98 -12.56
N ARG A 566 -19.19 -2.01 -13.76
CA ARG A 566 -19.73 -3.24 -14.36
C ARG A 566 -18.63 -4.27 -14.61
N GLU A 567 -17.49 -3.82 -15.11
CA GLU A 567 -16.33 -4.69 -15.36
C GLU A 567 -15.76 -5.25 -14.05
N LEU A 568 -15.56 -4.40 -13.04
CA LEU A 568 -15.10 -4.83 -11.72
C LEU A 568 -16.09 -5.82 -11.08
N GLU A 569 -17.39 -5.54 -11.13
CA GLU A 569 -18.42 -6.44 -10.58
C GLU A 569 -18.41 -7.80 -11.29
N ALA A 570 -18.38 -7.82 -12.63
CA ALA A 570 -18.33 -9.05 -13.40
C ALA A 570 -17.09 -9.90 -13.06
N ARG A 571 -15.92 -9.25 -12.92
CA ARG A 571 -14.68 -9.91 -12.51
C ARG A 571 -14.80 -10.51 -11.10
N LEU A 572 -15.26 -9.73 -10.13
CA LEU A 572 -15.42 -10.16 -8.74
C LEU A 572 -16.44 -11.31 -8.59
N GLN A 573 -17.53 -11.29 -9.34
CA GLN A 573 -18.47 -12.42 -9.39
C GLN A 573 -17.81 -13.67 -9.95
N SER A 574 -17.04 -13.54 -11.04
CA SER A 574 -16.29 -14.66 -11.61
C SER A 574 -15.27 -15.22 -10.61
N ASP A 575 -14.56 -14.37 -9.87
CA ASP A 575 -13.63 -14.77 -8.82
C ASP A 575 -14.34 -15.52 -7.70
N ARG A 576 -15.51 -15.04 -7.26
CA ARG A 576 -16.33 -15.71 -6.25
C ARG A 576 -16.74 -17.12 -6.69
N VAL A 577 -17.23 -17.28 -7.92
CA VAL A 577 -17.62 -18.60 -8.46
C VAL A 577 -16.42 -19.53 -8.50
N LEU A 578 -15.28 -19.06 -9.03
CA LEU A 578 -14.07 -19.87 -9.14
C LEU A 578 -13.52 -20.28 -7.77
N ARG A 579 -13.54 -19.39 -6.76
CA ARG A 579 -13.15 -19.75 -5.39
C ARG A 579 -14.06 -20.83 -4.81
N GLN A 580 -15.37 -20.71 -4.97
CA GLN A 580 -16.31 -21.72 -4.49
C GLN A 580 -16.12 -23.06 -5.23
N ALA A 581 -15.87 -23.01 -6.53
CA ALA A 581 -15.61 -24.20 -7.32
C ALA A 581 -14.28 -24.87 -6.92
N ASN A 582 -13.21 -24.09 -6.70
CA ASN A 582 -11.94 -24.59 -6.16
C ASN A 582 -12.12 -25.21 -4.77
N GLN A 583 -12.89 -24.59 -3.87
CA GLN A 583 -13.18 -25.16 -2.55
C GLN A 583 -13.91 -26.51 -2.64
N LEU A 584 -14.89 -26.64 -3.54
CA LEU A 584 -15.55 -27.93 -3.80
C LEU A 584 -14.55 -28.98 -4.28
N ARG A 585 -13.69 -28.60 -5.24
CA ARG A 585 -12.64 -29.48 -5.76
C ARG A 585 -11.63 -29.89 -4.69
N ASP A 586 -11.16 -28.96 -3.87
CA ASP A 586 -10.23 -29.21 -2.77
C ASP A 586 -10.85 -30.11 -1.67
N SER A 587 -12.18 -30.11 -1.55
CA SER A 587 -12.93 -31.02 -0.66
C SER A 587 -13.19 -32.41 -1.26
N GLY A 588 -12.76 -32.65 -2.50
CA GLY A 588 -12.95 -33.91 -3.24
C GLY A 588 -14.19 -33.96 -4.14
N ASP A 589 -15.03 -32.92 -4.17
CA ASP A 589 -16.21 -32.82 -5.04
C ASP A 589 -15.91 -32.04 -6.33
N GLU A 590 -15.00 -32.56 -7.14
CA GLU A 590 -14.67 -31.94 -8.44
C GLU A 590 -15.87 -31.95 -9.41
N ALA A 591 -16.75 -32.96 -9.33
CA ALA A 591 -17.94 -33.04 -10.16
C ALA A 591 -18.91 -31.88 -9.87
N GLY A 592 -19.14 -31.59 -8.58
CA GLY A 592 -19.90 -30.43 -8.12
C GLY A 592 -19.25 -29.11 -8.54
N ALA A 593 -17.92 -29.01 -8.45
CA ALA A 593 -17.16 -27.83 -8.90
C ALA A 593 -17.35 -27.55 -10.40
N ILE A 594 -17.19 -28.58 -11.25
CA ILE A 594 -17.38 -28.47 -12.70
C ILE A 594 -18.83 -28.10 -13.02
N ALA A 595 -19.81 -28.70 -12.32
CA ALA A 595 -21.22 -28.38 -12.51
C ALA A 595 -21.54 -26.92 -12.12
N LEU A 596 -20.91 -26.38 -11.07
CA LEU A 596 -21.06 -24.98 -10.66
C LEU A 596 -20.57 -24.02 -11.74
N ILE A 597 -19.41 -24.30 -12.33
CA ILE A 597 -18.84 -23.49 -13.43
C ILE A 597 -19.72 -23.57 -14.68
N LYS A 598 -20.15 -24.78 -15.08
CA LYS A 598 -20.98 -24.99 -16.29
C LYS A 598 -22.37 -24.35 -16.22
N ARG A 599 -22.87 -24.01 -15.02
CA ARG A 599 -24.13 -23.28 -14.84
C ARG A 599 -24.01 -21.78 -15.11
N GLN A 600 -22.79 -21.24 -15.11
CA GLN A 600 -22.56 -19.83 -15.42
C GLN A 600 -22.66 -19.58 -16.93
N PRO A 601 -22.88 -18.32 -17.35
CA PRO A 601 -22.72 -17.93 -18.75
C PRO A 601 -21.34 -18.31 -19.30
N ALA A 602 -21.29 -18.65 -20.59
CA ALA A 602 -20.04 -18.99 -21.26
C ALA A 602 -19.01 -17.88 -21.10
N SER A 603 -17.80 -18.24 -20.68
CA SER A 603 -16.70 -17.33 -20.42
C SER A 603 -15.38 -18.04 -20.74
N VAL A 604 -14.49 -17.35 -21.45
CA VAL A 604 -13.13 -17.84 -21.74
C VAL A 604 -12.41 -18.26 -20.46
N ARG A 605 -12.57 -17.48 -19.38
CA ARG A 605 -11.94 -17.78 -18.07
C ARG A 605 -12.41 -19.10 -17.47
N TYR A 606 -13.70 -19.42 -17.61
CA TYR A 606 -14.26 -20.68 -17.15
C TYR A 606 -13.81 -21.86 -18.01
N ASP A 607 -13.79 -21.70 -19.34
CA ASP A 607 -13.29 -22.74 -20.24
C ASP A 607 -11.78 -23.01 -20.02
N LEU A 608 -10.95 -21.98 -19.79
CA LEU A 608 -9.54 -22.12 -19.39
C LEU A 608 -9.40 -22.89 -18.08
N THR A 609 -10.16 -22.51 -17.04
CA THR A 609 -10.11 -23.21 -15.74
C THR A 609 -10.48 -24.69 -15.88
N LEU A 610 -11.54 -25.00 -16.63
CA LEU A 610 -11.96 -26.38 -16.89
C LEU A 610 -10.92 -27.16 -17.72
N ALA A 611 -10.19 -26.49 -18.61
CA ALA A 611 -9.08 -27.09 -19.34
C ALA A 611 -7.91 -27.42 -18.41
N ASP A 612 -7.49 -26.47 -17.56
CA ASP A 612 -6.42 -26.66 -16.58
C ASP A 612 -6.74 -27.80 -15.60
N TRP A 613 -7.98 -27.88 -15.11
CA TRP A 613 -8.41 -28.98 -14.24
C TRP A 613 -8.39 -30.32 -14.96
N ALA A 614 -8.81 -30.37 -16.23
CA ALA A 614 -8.73 -31.58 -17.04
C ALA A 614 -7.28 -32.02 -17.27
N GLN A 615 -6.37 -31.09 -17.55
CA GLN A 615 -4.94 -31.37 -17.67
C GLN A 615 -4.36 -31.92 -16.36
N GLN A 616 -4.69 -31.29 -15.22
CA GLN A 616 -4.19 -31.71 -13.91
C GLN A 616 -4.62 -33.13 -13.52
N ARG A 617 -5.78 -33.60 -13.98
CA ARG A 617 -6.23 -34.99 -13.77
C ARG A 617 -5.76 -35.97 -14.85
N GLY A 618 -4.97 -35.51 -15.82
CA GLY A 618 -4.50 -36.33 -16.95
C GLY A 618 -5.54 -36.61 -18.03
N ASP A 619 -6.66 -35.88 -18.06
CA ASP A 619 -7.69 -35.99 -19.09
C ASP A 619 -7.38 -35.03 -20.25
N SER A 620 -6.37 -35.42 -21.03
CA SER A 620 -5.87 -34.64 -22.17
C SER A 620 -6.94 -34.34 -23.21
N GLN A 621 -7.87 -35.28 -23.46
CA GLN A 621 -8.94 -35.07 -24.45
C GLN A 621 -9.88 -33.93 -24.04
N THR A 622 -10.32 -33.90 -22.78
CA THR A 622 -11.16 -32.82 -22.28
C THR A 622 -10.39 -31.50 -22.21
N ALA A 623 -9.11 -31.53 -21.82
CA ALA A 623 -8.26 -30.33 -21.79
C ALA A 623 -8.13 -29.72 -23.20
N ILE A 624 -7.77 -30.53 -24.21
CA ILE A 624 -7.66 -30.12 -25.61
C ILE A 624 -8.99 -29.53 -26.10
N ALA A 625 -10.12 -30.19 -25.83
CA ALA A 625 -11.43 -29.73 -26.28
C ALA A 625 -11.80 -28.35 -25.69
N ASN A 626 -11.49 -28.11 -24.42
CA ASN A 626 -11.76 -26.83 -23.76
C ASN A 626 -10.81 -25.73 -24.26
N TYR A 627 -9.50 -25.98 -24.39
CA TYR A 627 -8.58 -24.99 -24.97
C TYR A 627 -8.91 -24.66 -26.43
N GLN A 628 -9.31 -25.64 -27.24
CA GLN A 628 -9.78 -25.39 -28.60
C GLN A 628 -11.09 -24.59 -28.63
N ARG A 629 -11.95 -24.71 -27.61
CA ARG A 629 -13.13 -23.85 -27.47
C ARG A 629 -12.74 -22.40 -27.21
N VAL A 630 -11.75 -22.17 -26.34
CA VAL A 630 -11.18 -20.84 -26.11
C VAL A 630 -10.64 -20.26 -27.42
N LEU A 631 -9.82 -21.02 -28.15
CA LEU A 631 -9.24 -20.57 -29.43
C LEU A 631 -10.25 -20.32 -30.55
N ARG A 632 -11.47 -20.87 -30.46
CA ARG A 632 -12.57 -20.52 -31.39
C ARG A 632 -13.21 -19.18 -31.08
N GLN A 633 -13.19 -18.76 -29.82
CA GLN A 633 -13.71 -17.45 -29.38
C GLN A 633 -12.62 -16.37 -29.51
N GLU A 634 -11.41 -16.71 -29.10
CA GLU A 634 -10.22 -15.85 -29.10
C GLU A 634 -9.05 -16.57 -29.77
N ALA A 635 -8.93 -16.42 -31.08
CA ALA A 635 -7.90 -17.11 -31.87
C ALA A 635 -6.45 -16.79 -31.46
N ASP A 636 -6.25 -15.66 -30.79
CA ASP A 636 -4.96 -15.16 -30.32
C ASP A 636 -4.82 -15.30 -28.79
N ASN A 637 -5.58 -16.19 -28.14
CA ASN A 637 -5.45 -16.40 -26.69
C ASN A 637 -4.17 -17.19 -26.37
N GLY A 638 -3.16 -16.50 -25.84
CA GLY A 638 -1.86 -17.08 -25.51
C GLY A 638 -1.93 -18.20 -24.47
N ASP A 639 -2.74 -18.05 -23.41
CA ASP A 639 -2.89 -19.08 -22.36
C ASP A 639 -3.45 -20.39 -22.90
N ALA A 640 -4.44 -20.34 -23.79
CA ALA A 640 -5.00 -21.53 -24.43
C ALA A 640 -4.02 -22.21 -25.39
N ARG A 641 -3.22 -21.43 -26.14
CA ARG A 641 -2.16 -21.98 -27.00
C ARG A 641 -1.09 -22.68 -26.19
N LEU A 642 -0.65 -22.06 -25.11
CA LEU A 642 0.40 -22.61 -24.26
C LEU A 642 -0.11 -23.81 -23.44
N GLY A 643 -1.34 -23.76 -22.92
CA GLY A 643 -2.00 -24.91 -22.30
C GLY A 643 -2.12 -26.11 -23.24
N LEU A 644 -2.51 -25.90 -24.51
CA LEU A 644 -2.46 -26.96 -25.53
C LEU A 644 -1.05 -27.50 -25.75
N ALA A 645 -0.05 -26.62 -25.83
CA ALA A 645 1.34 -27.06 -25.98
C ALA A 645 1.80 -27.92 -24.81
N GLU A 646 1.45 -27.54 -23.57
CA GLU A 646 1.76 -28.29 -22.36
C GLU A 646 1.06 -29.67 -22.34
N VAL A 647 -0.21 -29.74 -22.76
CA VAL A 647 -0.93 -31.03 -22.89
C VAL A 647 -0.29 -31.92 -23.94
N TYR A 648 0.02 -31.40 -25.13
CA TYR A 648 0.68 -32.18 -26.19
C TYR A 648 2.09 -32.64 -25.78
N LEU A 649 2.83 -31.81 -25.03
CA LEU A 649 4.12 -32.23 -24.45
C LEU A 649 3.97 -33.38 -23.47
N ALA A 650 2.93 -33.35 -22.63
CA ALA A 650 2.64 -34.44 -21.70
C ALA A 650 2.23 -35.75 -22.42
N GLU A 651 1.56 -35.66 -23.57
CA GLU A 651 1.24 -36.81 -24.44
C GLU A 651 2.44 -37.27 -25.30
N GLY A 652 3.54 -36.51 -25.33
CA GLY A 652 4.71 -36.79 -26.17
C GLY A 652 4.59 -36.31 -27.63
N ASP A 653 3.50 -35.64 -28.01
CA ASP A 653 3.30 -35.03 -29.33
C ASP A 653 4.04 -33.68 -29.45
N LYS A 654 5.37 -33.76 -29.51
CA LYS A 654 6.26 -32.60 -29.69
C LYS A 654 5.93 -31.80 -30.97
N PRO A 655 5.59 -32.40 -32.12
CA PRO A 655 5.18 -31.64 -33.31
C PRO A 655 3.95 -30.76 -33.07
N ALA A 656 2.88 -31.29 -32.46
CA ALA A 656 1.68 -30.52 -32.17
C ALA A 656 1.95 -29.40 -31.15
N ALA A 657 2.73 -29.71 -30.11
CA ALA A 657 3.17 -28.71 -29.13
C ALA A 657 3.97 -27.57 -29.78
N ARG A 658 4.94 -27.90 -30.64
CA ARG A 658 5.76 -26.91 -31.36
C ARG A 658 4.89 -26.01 -32.24
N ALA A 659 3.89 -26.57 -32.92
CA ALA A 659 2.96 -25.79 -33.75
C ALA A 659 2.16 -24.76 -32.95
N GLN A 660 1.81 -25.05 -31.68
CA GLN A 660 1.14 -24.08 -30.81
C GLN A 660 2.09 -23.00 -30.29
N VAL A 661 3.29 -23.38 -29.81
CA VAL A 661 4.29 -22.43 -29.29
C VAL A 661 4.73 -21.43 -30.38
N MET A 662 4.84 -21.85 -31.64
CA MET A 662 5.21 -20.97 -32.76
C MET A 662 4.15 -19.91 -33.08
N GLN A 663 2.90 -20.09 -32.65
CA GLN A 663 1.81 -19.16 -32.91
C GLN A 663 1.58 -18.15 -31.77
N LEU A 664 2.36 -18.23 -30.69
CA LEU A 664 2.34 -17.23 -29.61
C LEU A 664 2.90 -15.89 -30.11
N LYS A 665 2.18 -14.79 -29.88
CA LYS A 665 2.60 -13.44 -30.30
C LYS A 665 3.37 -12.72 -29.20
N GLY A 666 4.22 -11.76 -29.58
CA GLY A 666 5.10 -11.03 -28.65
C GLY A 666 4.38 -10.32 -27.49
N ALA A 667 3.25 -9.65 -27.78
CA ALA A 667 2.42 -8.97 -26.77
C ALA A 667 1.78 -9.94 -25.76
N GLU A 668 1.48 -11.18 -26.19
CA GLU A 668 0.93 -12.24 -25.31
C GLU A 668 2.00 -12.80 -24.36
N THR A 669 3.28 -12.57 -24.64
CA THR A 669 4.43 -13.03 -23.82
C THR A 669 5.04 -11.93 -22.97
N GLU A 670 4.34 -10.84 -22.67
CA GLU A 670 4.90 -9.74 -21.88
C GLU A 670 4.98 -10.04 -20.38
N SER A 671 4.10 -10.89 -19.83
CA SER A 671 4.13 -11.24 -18.41
C SER A 671 5.22 -12.26 -18.09
N MET A 672 5.87 -12.13 -16.93
CA MET A 672 6.92 -13.06 -16.49
C MET A 672 6.37 -14.47 -16.32
N ASN A 673 5.15 -14.62 -15.79
CA ASN A 673 4.49 -15.91 -15.67
C ASN A 673 4.32 -16.61 -17.04
N MET A 674 3.93 -15.87 -18.08
CA MET A 674 3.82 -16.43 -19.43
C MET A 674 5.19 -16.80 -20.00
N GLN A 675 6.18 -15.90 -19.88
CA GLN A 675 7.56 -16.17 -20.32
C GLN A 675 8.14 -17.41 -19.64
N ARG A 676 7.89 -17.60 -18.33
CA ARG A 676 8.28 -18.81 -17.59
C ARG A 676 7.68 -20.07 -18.20
N ARG A 677 6.35 -20.10 -18.42
CA ARG A 677 5.67 -21.26 -19.03
C ARG A 677 6.17 -21.54 -20.44
N VAL A 678 6.43 -20.50 -21.25
CA VAL A 678 7.01 -20.65 -22.60
C VAL A 678 8.41 -21.24 -22.52
N ALA A 679 9.25 -20.81 -21.57
CA ALA A 679 10.58 -21.38 -21.36
C ALA A 679 10.49 -22.88 -21.03
N LEU A 680 9.57 -23.29 -20.16
CA LEU A 680 9.32 -24.69 -19.82
C LEU A 680 8.83 -25.50 -21.03
N ALA A 681 7.89 -24.96 -21.81
CA ALA A 681 7.42 -25.62 -23.02
C ALA A 681 8.55 -25.81 -24.05
N ARG A 682 9.39 -24.78 -24.25
CA ARG A 682 10.57 -24.88 -25.12
C ARG A 682 11.58 -25.90 -24.60
N ALA A 683 11.81 -25.95 -23.29
CA ALA A 683 12.65 -26.99 -22.68
C ALA A 683 12.11 -28.40 -22.98
N GLY A 684 10.79 -28.62 -22.84
CA GLY A 684 10.14 -29.90 -23.17
C GLY A 684 10.23 -30.29 -24.65
N LEU A 685 10.25 -29.30 -25.56
CA LEU A 685 10.49 -29.49 -26.99
C LEU A 685 11.95 -29.83 -27.34
N GLY A 686 12.88 -29.67 -26.38
CA GLY A 686 14.33 -29.82 -26.59
C GLY A 686 15.04 -28.53 -27.01
N ASP A 687 14.33 -27.39 -27.05
CA ASP A 687 14.86 -26.08 -27.44
C ASP A 687 15.52 -25.38 -26.22
N THR A 688 16.48 -26.05 -25.58
CA THR A 688 17.09 -25.66 -24.29
C THR A 688 17.78 -24.30 -24.34
N ALA A 689 18.42 -23.95 -25.46
CA ALA A 689 19.06 -22.65 -25.64
C ALA A 689 18.05 -21.49 -25.61
N ASP A 690 16.84 -21.71 -26.14
CA ASP A 690 15.78 -20.70 -26.08
C ASP A 690 15.21 -20.57 -24.67
N ALA A 691 14.97 -21.70 -24.00
CA ALA A 691 14.52 -21.72 -22.61
C ALA A 691 15.51 -20.99 -21.69
N GLN A 692 16.81 -21.27 -21.83
CA GLN A 692 17.87 -20.60 -21.08
C GLN A 692 17.89 -19.10 -21.35
N ARG A 693 17.70 -18.67 -22.61
CA ARG A 693 17.65 -17.24 -22.95
C ARG A 693 16.50 -16.54 -22.25
N ILE A 694 15.31 -17.16 -22.22
CA ILE A 694 14.15 -16.61 -21.53
C ILE A 694 14.40 -16.54 -20.03
N PHE A 695 14.90 -17.63 -19.41
CA PHE A 695 15.24 -17.63 -17.98
C PHE A 695 16.30 -16.58 -17.62
N ASN A 696 17.31 -16.37 -18.46
CA ASN A 696 18.32 -15.31 -18.28
C ASN A 696 17.72 -13.90 -18.31
N GLN A 697 16.58 -13.71 -18.99
CA GLN A 697 15.86 -12.43 -19.02
C GLN A 697 14.95 -12.25 -17.80
N ILE A 698 14.22 -13.29 -17.39
CA ILE A 698 13.18 -13.18 -16.35
C ILE A 698 13.70 -13.37 -14.93
N VAL A 699 14.77 -14.13 -14.72
CA VAL A 699 15.35 -14.34 -13.38
C VAL A 699 15.80 -13.02 -12.74
N PRO A 700 16.55 -12.12 -13.42
CA PRO A 700 16.90 -10.82 -12.86
C PRO A 700 15.68 -9.95 -12.54
N GLN A 701 14.62 -10.02 -13.36
CA GLN A 701 13.37 -9.28 -13.13
C GLN A 701 12.64 -9.80 -11.89
N ALA A 702 12.51 -11.13 -11.76
CA ALA A 702 11.91 -11.77 -10.59
C ALA A 702 12.67 -11.41 -9.29
N LYS A 703 14.00 -11.32 -9.35
CA LYS A 703 14.84 -10.92 -8.20
C LYS A 703 14.70 -9.44 -7.81
N ALA A 704 14.34 -8.58 -8.76
CA ALA A 704 14.15 -7.15 -8.50
C ALA A 704 12.76 -6.83 -7.91
N GLN A 705 11.81 -7.76 -8.02
CA GLN A 705 10.48 -7.60 -7.44
C GLN A 705 10.44 -7.98 -5.96
N PRO A 706 9.51 -7.41 -5.18
CA PRO A 706 9.22 -7.89 -3.83
C PRO A 706 8.85 -9.40 -3.81
N PRO A 707 9.03 -10.08 -2.66
CA PRO A 707 8.61 -11.46 -2.49
C PRO A 707 7.14 -11.65 -2.91
N SER A 708 6.91 -12.56 -3.86
CA SER A 708 5.58 -12.88 -4.38
C SER A 708 5.56 -14.29 -4.95
N MET A 709 4.36 -14.83 -5.14
CA MET A 709 4.18 -16.13 -5.77
C MET A 709 4.75 -16.17 -7.20
N GLU A 710 4.59 -15.09 -7.98
CA GLU A 710 5.10 -15.01 -9.35
C GLU A 710 6.63 -15.08 -9.39
N SER A 711 7.31 -14.25 -8.59
CA SER A 711 8.78 -14.24 -8.53
C SER A 711 9.36 -15.56 -8.01
N ALA A 712 8.70 -16.18 -7.01
CA ALA A 712 9.09 -17.48 -6.48
C ALA A 712 8.95 -18.62 -7.50
N LEU A 713 7.85 -18.64 -8.28
CA LEU A 713 7.65 -19.65 -9.33
C LEU A 713 8.71 -19.56 -10.43
N VAL A 714 9.06 -18.34 -10.86
CA VAL A 714 10.14 -18.14 -11.85
C VAL A 714 11.45 -18.75 -11.36
N LEU A 715 11.84 -18.47 -10.11
CA LEU A 715 13.10 -18.97 -9.55
C LEU A 715 13.08 -20.48 -9.31
N ARG A 716 11.96 -21.04 -8.85
CA ARG A 716 11.80 -22.50 -8.70
C ARG A 716 11.92 -23.20 -10.04
N ASP A 717 11.22 -22.72 -11.07
CA ASP A 717 11.21 -23.36 -12.38
C ASP A 717 12.54 -23.16 -13.12
N ALA A 718 13.23 -22.04 -12.89
CA ALA A 718 14.62 -21.85 -13.32
C ALA A 718 15.57 -22.83 -12.62
N ALA A 719 15.36 -23.12 -11.33
CA ALA A 719 16.13 -24.14 -10.61
C ALA A 719 15.90 -25.53 -11.20
N ARG A 720 14.64 -25.93 -11.43
CA ARG A 720 14.28 -27.21 -12.06
C ARG A 720 14.90 -27.34 -13.46
N PHE A 721 14.83 -26.28 -14.27
CA PHE A 721 15.46 -26.24 -15.58
C PHE A 721 16.99 -26.36 -15.50
N ALA A 722 17.63 -25.67 -14.57
CA ALA A 722 19.07 -25.77 -14.34
C ALA A 722 19.48 -27.19 -13.90
N THR A 723 18.68 -27.87 -13.06
CA THR A 723 18.90 -29.29 -12.72
C THR A 723 18.85 -30.17 -13.96
N GLN A 724 17.79 -30.06 -14.77
CA GLN A 724 17.61 -30.84 -16.01
C GLN A 724 18.70 -30.56 -17.05
N SER A 725 19.25 -29.35 -17.05
CA SER A 725 20.31 -28.92 -17.97
C SER A 725 21.73 -29.28 -17.48
N GLY A 726 21.86 -30.02 -16.37
CA GLY A 726 23.15 -30.45 -15.84
C GLY A 726 23.92 -29.38 -15.06
N ALA A 727 23.23 -28.35 -14.55
CA ALA A 727 23.80 -27.25 -13.76
C ALA A 727 23.26 -27.23 -12.30
N PRO A 728 23.46 -28.30 -11.50
CA PRO A 728 22.85 -28.44 -10.17
C PRO A 728 23.30 -27.38 -9.16
N GLN A 729 24.53 -26.85 -9.27
CA GLN A 729 25.01 -25.79 -8.38
C GLN A 729 24.29 -24.45 -8.63
N GLN A 730 23.99 -24.16 -9.90
CA GLN A 730 23.15 -23.02 -10.26
C GLN A 730 21.71 -23.24 -9.78
N ALA A 731 21.18 -24.46 -9.92
CA ALA A 731 19.86 -24.82 -9.40
C ALA A 731 19.74 -24.62 -7.88
N LEU A 732 20.72 -25.08 -7.09
CA LEU A 732 20.76 -24.82 -5.65
C LEU A 732 20.81 -23.32 -5.33
N THR A 733 21.51 -22.52 -6.15
CA THR A 733 21.51 -21.06 -6.01
C THR A 733 20.13 -20.47 -6.28
N HIS A 734 19.45 -20.89 -7.33
CA HIS A 734 18.08 -20.47 -7.62
C HIS A 734 17.08 -20.92 -6.54
N TYR A 735 17.27 -22.08 -5.91
CA TYR A 735 16.45 -22.47 -4.75
C TYR A 735 16.68 -21.56 -3.55
N ARG A 736 17.93 -21.15 -3.26
CA ARG A 736 18.21 -20.15 -2.22
C ARG A 736 17.49 -18.82 -2.49
N GLU A 737 17.47 -18.39 -3.75
CA GLU A 737 16.75 -17.18 -4.19
C GLU A 737 15.23 -17.37 -4.10
N ALA A 738 14.71 -18.54 -4.50
CA ALA A 738 13.30 -18.89 -4.43
C ALA A 738 12.80 -18.92 -2.97
N MET A 739 13.63 -19.33 -2.01
CA MET A 739 13.28 -19.26 -0.58
C MET A 739 13.10 -17.82 -0.09
N VAL A 740 13.83 -16.85 -0.65
CA VAL A 740 13.62 -15.42 -0.35
C VAL A 740 12.34 -14.92 -1.02
N ALA A 741 12.18 -15.19 -2.32
CA ALA A 741 11.03 -14.73 -3.10
C ALA A 741 9.70 -15.32 -2.62
N SER A 742 9.70 -16.53 -2.07
CA SER A 742 8.51 -17.16 -1.48
C SER A 742 8.24 -16.73 -0.03
N GLY A 743 9.17 -16.01 0.62
CA GLY A 743 9.06 -15.63 2.02
C GLY A 743 9.31 -16.77 3.02
N ILE A 744 10.07 -17.81 2.63
CA ILE A 744 10.60 -18.82 3.57
C ILE A 744 11.66 -18.20 4.48
N THR A 745 12.46 -17.27 3.96
CA THR A 745 13.47 -16.51 4.70
C THR A 745 13.55 -15.07 4.19
N PRO A 746 13.80 -14.06 5.06
CA PRO A 746 13.93 -12.67 4.61
C PRO A 746 15.24 -12.39 3.86
N ALA A 747 16.26 -13.25 3.99
CA ALA A 747 17.56 -13.08 3.36
C ALA A 747 18.09 -14.40 2.80
N GLN A 748 18.88 -14.30 1.72
CA GLN A 748 19.46 -15.46 1.06
C GLN A 748 20.46 -16.16 2.00
N PRO A 749 20.32 -17.48 2.25
CA PRO A 749 21.24 -18.21 3.11
C PRO A 749 22.63 -18.27 2.48
N GLN A 750 23.66 -17.91 3.26
CA GLN A 750 25.05 -17.82 2.79
C GLN A 750 25.82 -19.13 2.96
N ASP A 751 25.36 -20.02 3.83
CA ASP A 751 25.97 -21.30 4.15
C ASP A 751 24.98 -22.47 3.98
N ASN A 752 25.53 -23.68 3.88
CA ASN A 752 24.75 -24.91 3.65
C ASN A 752 23.89 -25.32 4.85
N ASP A 753 24.34 -25.05 6.08
CA ASP A 753 23.61 -25.43 7.28
C ASP A 753 22.34 -24.60 7.43
N THR A 754 22.43 -23.29 7.23
CA THR A 754 21.26 -22.41 7.19
C THR A 754 20.34 -22.79 6.04
N PHE A 755 20.88 -23.03 4.83
CA PHE A 755 20.09 -23.41 3.66
C PHE A 755 19.33 -24.73 3.86
N THR A 756 20.01 -25.80 4.29
CA THR A 756 19.37 -27.10 4.50
C THR A 756 18.45 -27.09 5.72
N ARG A 757 18.73 -26.31 6.77
CA ARG A 757 17.77 -26.12 7.88
C ARG A 757 16.45 -25.52 7.39
N LEU A 758 16.50 -24.61 6.41
CA LEU A 758 15.30 -24.03 5.79
C LEU A 758 14.55 -25.02 4.89
N THR A 759 15.08 -26.20 4.56
CA THR A 759 14.34 -27.22 3.82
C THR A 759 13.47 -28.12 4.71
N ARG A 760 13.55 -27.98 6.04
CA ARG A 760 12.68 -28.71 6.97
C ARG A 760 11.22 -28.40 6.67
N ASN A 761 10.39 -29.44 6.68
CA ASN A 761 8.96 -29.31 6.47
C ASN A 761 8.31 -28.39 7.53
N ASP A 762 7.31 -27.62 7.10
CA ASP A 762 6.44 -26.84 7.99
C ASP A 762 4.97 -27.14 7.64
N SER A 763 4.16 -27.46 8.65
CA SER A 763 2.74 -27.76 8.47
C SER A 763 1.91 -26.54 8.06
N HIS A 764 2.42 -25.32 8.27
CA HIS A 764 1.75 -24.07 7.90
C HIS A 764 2.12 -23.58 6.49
N ASP A 765 3.06 -24.25 5.82
CA ASP A 765 3.45 -23.89 4.46
C ASP A 765 2.30 -24.16 3.48
N ASP A 766 2.10 -23.20 2.57
CA ASP A 766 1.36 -23.42 1.34
C ASP A 766 2.11 -24.40 0.41
N TRP A 767 1.44 -24.78 -0.69
CA TRP A 767 1.96 -25.75 -1.65
C TRP A 767 3.29 -25.32 -2.29
N LEU A 768 3.50 -24.02 -2.51
CA LEU A 768 4.68 -23.50 -3.20
C LEU A 768 5.89 -23.52 -2.28
N LYS A 769 5.74 -23.05 -1.03
CA LYS A 769 6.80 -23.13 -0.02
C LYS A 769 7.20 -24.57 0.23
N ARG A 770 6.21 -25.45 0.42
CA ARG A 770 6.44 -26.90 0.61
C ARG A 770 7.19 -27.51 -0.58
N GLY A 771 6.79 -27.17 -1.81
CA GLY A 771 7.46 -27.61 -3.03
C GLY A 771 8.90 -27.11 -3.12
N ILE A 772 9.17 -25.83 -2.86
CA ILE A 772 10.53 -25.27 -2.88
C ILE A 772 11.42 -25.96 -1.83
N ARG A 773 10.91 -26.21 -0.62
CA ARG A 773 11.67 -26.92 0.42
C ARG A 773 12.00 -28.36 0.02
N SER A 774 11.01 -29.10 -0.50
CA SER A 774 11.20 -30.49 -0.94
C SER A 774 12.19 -30.56 -2.10
N ASP A 775 11.93 -29.82 -3.19
CA ASP A 775 12.79 -29.86 -4.37
C ASP A 775 14.25 -29.46 -4.03
N ALA A 776 14.42 -28.47 -3.15
CA ALA A 776 15.74 -28.06 -2.67
C ALA A 776 16.41 -29.13 -1.80
N ALA A 777 15.66 -29.79 -0.90
CA ALA A 777 16.15 -30.89 -0.08
C ALA A 777 16.59 -32.08 -0.94
N ASP A 778 15.75 -32.47 -1.90
CA ASP A 778 15.96 -33.63 -2.77
C ASP A 778 17.20 -33.41 -3.63
N LEU A 779 17.29 -32.25 -4.30
CA LEU A 779 18.48 -31.90 -5.07
C LEU A 779 19.74 -31.83 -4.21
N TYR A 780 19.67 -31.22 -3.01
CA TYR A 780 20.83 -31.11 -2.13
C TYR A 780 21.33 -32.49 -1.69
N ARG A 781 20.42 -33.37 -1.26
CA ARG A 781 20.72 -34.76 -0.87
C ARG A 781 21.23 -35.58 -2.05
N GLN A 782 20.68 -35.38 -3.25
CA GLN A 782 21.16 -36.03 -4.47
C GLN A 782 22.60 -35.61 -4.79
N GLN A 783 22.98 -34.35 -4.55
CA GLN A 783 24.31 -33.80 -4.82
C GLN A 783 25.36 -34.08 -3.73
N ASP A 784 24.95 -34.52 -2.54
CA ASP A 784 25.88 -34.73 -1.43
C ASP A 784 26.73 -36.00 -1.60
N LEU A 785 27.97 -35.97 -1.12
CA LEU A 785 28.83 -37.14 -1.03
C LEU A 785 28.67 -37.76 0.36
N ASN A 786 28.20 -39.00 0.42
CA ASN A 786 28.05 -39.72 1.69
C ASN A 786 29.03 -40.88 1.78
N VAL A 787 29.58 -41.08 2.98
CA VAL A 787 30.36 -42.28 3.32
C VAL A 787 29.73 -42.93 4.54
N THR A 788 29.30 -44.18 4.42
CA THR A 788 28.69 -44.94 5.52
C THR A 788 29.56 -46.14 5.85
N LEU A 789 29.93 -46.29 7.12
CA LEU A 789 30.55 -47.49 7.67
C LEU A 789 29.55 -48.13 8.63
N GLU A 790 29.23 -49.40 8.39
CA GLU A 790 28.29 -50.17 9.19
C GLU A 790 28.88 -51.52 9.57
N HIS A 791 28.54 -52.00 10.77
CA HIS A 791 28.83 -53.36 11.20
C HIS A 791 27.53 -54.02 11.63
N ASP A 792 27.22 -55.16 11.01
CA ASP A 792 26.06 -55.99 11.29
C ASP A 792 26.51 -57.34 11.88
N PHE A 793 25.96 -57.67 13.06
CA PHE A 793 26.05 -58.98 13.66
C PHE A 793 24.73 -59.71 13.46
N TRP A 794 24.77 -60.85 12.77
CA TRP A 794 23.58 -61.56 12.37
C TRP A 794 23.76 -63.07 12.47
N GLY A 795 22.66 -63.81 12.53
CA GLY A 795 22.74 -65.26 12.64
C GLY A 795 21.44 -65.93 13.04
N SER A 796 21.54 -67.24 13.21
CA SER A 796 20.43 -68.12 13.58
C SER A 796 20.97 -69.33 14.36
N SER A 797 20.20 -69.79 15.34
CA SER A 797 20.56 -70.99 16.09
C SER A 797 20.33 -72.24 15.25
N GLY A 798 21.22 -73.23 15.35
CA GLY A 798 21.06 -74.50 14.65
C GLY A 798 22.01 -75.57 15.16
N THR A 799 22.45 -76.44 14.25
CA THR A 799 23.40 -77.52 14.56
C THR A 799 24.82 -77.10 14.21
N GLY A 800 25.74 -77.30 15.15
CA GLY A 800 27.16 -77.00 14.96
C GLY A 800 27.77 -77.73 13.77
N GLY A 801 28.52 -76.98 12.97
CA GLY A 801 29.17 -77.40 11.73
C GLY A 801 28.47 -76.92 10.46
N TYR A 802 27.18 -76.57 10.50
CA TYR A 802 26.47 -76.19 9.27
C TYR A 802 25.28 -75.25 9.41
N SER A 803 24.62 -75.18 10.58
CA SER A 803 23.43 -74.33 10.76
C SER A 803 23.41 -73.51 12.06
N ASP A 804 24.35 -73.71 12.99
CA ASP A 804 24.53 -72.80 14.14
C ASP A 804 25.32 -71.55 13.71
N LEU A 805 24.63 -70.62 13.07
CA LEU A 805 25.25 -69.51 12.34
C LEU A 805 25.45 -68.29 13.23
N LYS A 806 26.71 -67.83 13.29
CA LYS A 806 27.11 -66.51 13.80
C LYS A 806 27.92 -65.81 12.73
N ALA A 807 27.42 -64.68 12.26
CA ALA A 807 28.00 -63.96 11.16
C ALA A 807 28.22 -62.47 11.49
N HIS A 808 29.25 -61.93 10.87
CA HIS A 808 29.61 -60.52 10.95
C HIS A 808 29.78 -59.99 9.53
N THR A 809 29.12 -58.86 9.25
CA THR A 809 29.29 -58.13 7.98
C THR A 809 29.72 -56.71 8.29
N THR A 810 30.90 -56.31 7.83
CA THR A 810 31.35 -54.91 7.90
C THR A 810 31.24 -54.28 6.52
N MET A 811 30.42 -53.24 6.40
CA MET A 811 30.06 -52.60 5.14
C MET A 811 30.65 -51.20 5.08
N LEU A 812 31.32 -50.88 3.97
CA LEU A 812 31.73 -49.53 3.62
C LEU A 812 31.06 -49.14 2.31
N GLN A 813 30.24 -48.08 2.33
CA GLN A 813 29.63 -47.51 1.14
C GLN A 813 30.03 -46.06 0.93
N VAL A 814 30.34 -45.70 -0.31
CA VAL A 814 30.47 -44.31 -0.77
C VAL A 814 29.36 -44.04 -1.77
N ASP A 815 28.51 -43.04 -1.51
CA ASP A 815 27.45 -42.59 -2.41
C ASP A 815 27.79 -41.19 -2.96
N ALA A 816 27.74 -41.01 -4.27
CA ALA A 816 28.07 -39.75 -4.94
C ALA A 816 27.05 -39.40 -6.04
N PRO A 817 26.86 -38.11 -6.37
CA PRO A 817 26.02 -37.72 -7.50
C PRO A 817 26.62 -38.19 -8.83
N LEU A 818 25.76 -38.71 -9.70
CA LEU A 818 26.09 -38.96 -11.11
C LEU A 818 24.82 -38.75 -11.95
N ALA A 819 24.89 -37.80 -12.90
CA ALA A 819 23.73 -37.34 -13.66
C ALA A 819 22.57 -36.90 -12.75
N ASP A 820 21.36 -37.43 -12.98
CA ASP A 820 20.13 -37.19 -12.22
C ASP A 820 19.94 -38.20 -11.06
N GLY A 821 20.91 -39.08 -10.81
CA GLY A 821 20.85 -40.08 -9.75
C GLY A 821 22.07 -40.04 -8.82
N ARG A 822 22.25 -41.15 -8.11
CA ARG A 822 23.39 -41.39 -7.22
C ARG A 822 24.06 -42.70 -7.61
N MET A 823 25.36 -42.64 -7.83
CA MET A 823 26.21 -43.82 -7.90
C MET A 823 26.66 -44.24 -6.51
N PHE A 824 26.87 -45.52 -6.29
CA PHE A 824 27.47 -46.03 -5.07
C PHE A 824 28.61 -47.01 -5.36
N PHE A 825 29.58 -47.04 -4.47
CA PHE A 825 30.60 -48.09 -4.38
C PHE A 825 30.50 -48.75 -3.01
N ARG A 826 30.47 -50.07 -2.99
CA ARG A 826 30.27 -50.87 -1.79
C ARG A 826 31.37 -51.92 -1.64
N THR A 827 31.81 -52.11 -0.41
CA THR A 827 32.59 -53.28 0.01
C THR A 827 31.97 -53.88 1.26
N ASP A 828 31.74 -55.20 1.26
CA ASP A 828 31.27 -55.94 2.42
C ASP A 828 32.35 -56.96 2.81
N LEU A 829 32.82 -56.91 4.06
CA LEU A 829 33.68 -57.92 4.67
C LEU A 829 32.81 -58.86 5.48
N VAL A 830 32.68 -60.10 5.02
CA VAL A 830 31.78 -61.11 5.58
C VAL A 830 32.60 -62.19 6.27
N ASN A 831 32.24 -62.52 7.50
CA ASN A 831 32.74 -63.69 8.22
C ASN A 831 31.55 -64.50 8.75
N MET A 832 31.53 -65.80 8.45
CA MET A 832 30.48 -66.71 8.88
C MET A 832 31.09 -67.88 9.64
N ASP A 833 30.58 -68.14 10.83
CA ASP A 833 30.91 -69.30 11.66
C ASP A 833 29.65 -70.15 11.84
N ALA A 834 29.67 -71.38 11.33
CA ALA A 834 28.57 -72.34 11.45
C ALA A 834 28.75 -73.31 12.63
N GLY A 835 29.76 -73.09 13.47
CA GLY A 835 30.11 -73.90 14.63
C GLY A 835 30.90 -75.16 14.30
N SER A 836 31.02 -76.03 15.30
CA SER A 836 31.73 -77.31 15.20
C SER A 836 30.82 -78.53 15.25
N PHE A 837 31.11 -79.55 14.46
CA PHE A 837 30.39 -80.83 14.51
C PHE A 837 30.55 -81.50 15.89
N SER A 838 29.48 -82.13 16.36
CA SER A 838 29.56 -83.04 17.51
C SER A 838 30.32 -84.31 17.11
N THR A 839 31.31 -84.70 17.92
CA THR A 839 32.18 -85.85 17.64
C THR A 839 31.91 -87.02 18.56
N HIS A 840 32.04 -88.25 18.03
CA HIS A 840 32.11 -89.47 18.81
C HIS A 840 33.42 -89.55 19.62
N SER A 841 33.53 -90.55 20.50
CA SER A 841 34.71 -90.76 21.35
C SER A 841 36.00 -91.06 20.58
N ASP A 842 35.89 -91.61 19.36
CA ASP A 842 37.01 -91.88 18.46
C ASP A 842 37.41 -90.65 17.61
N GLY A 843 36.72 -89.52 17.80
CA GLY A 843 36.96 -88.28 17.08
C GLY A 843 36.31 -88.20 15.71
N SER A 844 35.61 -89.24 15.24
CA SER A 844 34.76 -89.22 14.04
C SER A 844 33.47 -88.42 14.28
N TYR A 845 32.76 -88.07 13.20
CA TYR A 845 31.49 -87.36 13.26
C TYR A 845 30.56 -87.84 12.13
N SER A 846 29.25 -87.93 12.43
CA SER A 846 28.25 -88.37 11.45
C SER A 846 27.00 -87.47 11.40
N PRO A 847 27.16 -86.15 11.14
CA PRO A 847 26.04 -85.23 10.95
C PRO A 847 25.31 -85.52 9.62
N SER A 848 24.04 -85.10 9.49
CA SER A 848 23.35 -85.04 8.19
C SER A 848 23.88 -83.87 7.35
N TRP A 849 25.15 -83.97 6.96
CA TRP A 849 25.91 -82.96 6.25
C TRP A 849 26.93 -83.62 5.32
N GLY A 850 27.16 -83.04 4.13
CA GLY A 850 28.07 -83.60 3.14
C GLY A 850 27.69 -85.05 2.84
N THR A 851 28.64 -85.97 2.95
CA THR A 851 28.37 -87.42 2.88
C THR A 851 28.50 -88.15 4.23
N CYS A 852 28.57 -87.40 5.34
CA CYS A 852 28.94 -87.90 6.66
C CYS A 852 27.79 -88.57 7.44
N GLY A 853 26.53 -88.41 7.02
CA GLY A 853 25.37 -88.90 7.79
C GLY A 853 25.25 -90.42 7.85
N GLU A 854 25.87 -91.13 6.91
CA GLU A 854 25.73 -92.58 6.73
C GLU A 854 27.05 -93.33 6.86
N ILE A 855 28.14 -92.66 6.49
CA ILE A 855 29.52 -93.12 6.70
C ILE A 855 30.14 -92.06 7.61
N ALA A 856 30.67 -92.47 8.76
CA ALA A 856 31.27 -91.51 9.68
C ALA A 856 32.52 -90.88 9.06
N CYS A 857 32.56 -89.55 9.03
CA CYS A 857 33.71 -88.80 8.58
C CYS A 857 34.81 -88.85 9.64
N THR A 858 36.03 -89.19 9.22
CA THR A 858 37.17 -89.44 10.13
C THR A 858 38.28 -88.40 10.02
N SER A 859 38.24 -87.53 9.00
CA SER A 859 39.19 -86.44 8.80
C SER A 859 38.50 -85.15 8.32
N GLY A 860 39.28 -84.08 8.14
CA GLY A 860 38.77 -82.75 7.77
C GLY A 860 38.53 -81.82 8.96
N SER A 861 38.17 -80.56 8.66
CA SER A 861 37.92 -79.56 9.70
C SER A 861 36.61 -79.84 10.43
N LYS A 862 36.67 -79.90 11.75
CA LYS A 862 35.48 -80.06 12.60
C LYS A 862 34.74 -78.75 12.81
N ASN A 863 35.45 -77.63 12.76
CA ASN A 863 34.90 -76.29 12.82
C ASN A 863 34.70 -75.75 11.40
N GLN A 864 33.52 -75.19 11.12
CA GLN A 864 33.14 -74.77 9.79
C GLN A 864 32.95 -73.26 9.77
N THR A 865 33.93 -72.57 9.20
CA THR A 865 33.97 -71.11 9.14
C THR A 865 34.47 -70.68 7.77
N ASP A 866 34.00 -69.55 7.27
CA ASP A 866 34.53 -68.95 6.05
C ASP A 866 34.49 -67.43 6.13
N SER A 867 35.39 -66.75 5.42
CA SER A 867 35.40 -65.29 5.36
C SER A 867 35.84 -64.79 3.98
N GLY A 868 35.33 -63.62 3.59
CA GLY A 868 35.65 -63.04 2.29
C GLY A 868 35.21 -61.59 2.17
N ALA A 869 35.60 -60.96 1.06
CA ALA A 869 35.23 -59.58 0.74
C ALA A 869 34.48 -59.52 -0.58
N SER A 870 33.27 -58.95 -0.59
CA SER A 870 32.56 -58.62 -1.83
C SER A 870 32.70 -57.15 -2.15
N VAL A 871 32.68 -56.84 -3.44
CA VAL A 871 32.63 -55.46 -3.95
C VAL A 871 31.43 -55.31 -4.87
N ALA A 872 30.82 -54.12 -4.85
CA ALA A 872 29.73 -53.78 -5.76
C ALA A 872 29.81 -52.31 -6.18
N VAL A 873 29.32 -52.04 -7.39
CA VAL A 873 29.10 -50.70 -7.90
C VAL A 873 27.70 -50.65 -8.50
N GLY A 874 27.03 -49.52 -8.33
CA GLY A 874 25.74 -49.32 -8.96
C GLY A 874 25.33 -47.87 -9.00
N TRP A 875 24.14 -47.65 -9.52
CA TRP A 875 23.54 -46.34 -9.70
C TRP A 875 22.02 -46.43 -9.57
N LYS A 876 21.41 -45.39 -9.01
CA LYS A 876 19.95 -45.29 -8.89
C LYS A 876 19.46 -43.85 -9.03
N ASN A 877 18.31 -43.68 -9.68
CA ASN A 877 17.45 -42.52 -9.60
C ASN A 877 16.01 -42.99 -9.32
N ASP A 878 15.00 -42.13 -9.51
CA ASP A 878 13.60 -42.46 -9.25
C ASP A 878 13.01 -43.49 -10.24
N THR A 879 13.63 -43.66 -11.42
CA THR A 879 13.11 -44.50 -12.51
C THR A 879 13.89 -45.81 -12.64
N TRP A 880 15.20 -45.76 -12.57
CA TRP A 880 16.10 -46.87 -12.84
C TRP A 880 17.01 -47.09 -11.64
N SER A 881 17.24 -48.35 -11.31
CA SER A 881 18.33 -48.73 -10.41
C SER A 881 19.06 -49.94 -10.98
N GLY A 882 20.38 -49.95 -10.87
CA GLY A 882 21.19 -51.04 -11.38
C GLY A 882 22.48 -51.21 -10.59
N ASP A 883 22.89 -52.45 -10.40
CA ASP A 883 24.11 -52.80 -9.70
C ASP A 883 24.76 -54.05 -10.25
N ILE A 884 26.09 -54.12 -10.09
CA ILE A 884 26.90 -55.30 -10.36
C ILE A 884 27.97 -55.43 -9.29
N GLY A 885 28.19 -56.65 -8.84
CA GLY A 885 29.15 -56.95 -7.79
C GLY A 885 29.51 -58.42 -7.73
N THR A 886 30.13 -58.82 -6.62
CA THR A 886 30.52 -60.21 -6.39
C THR A 886 29.90 -60.74 -5.10
N THR A 887 29.81 -62.06 -4.96
CA THR A 887 29.76 -62.67 -3.63
C THR A 887 31.15 -62.56 -2.95
N PRO A 888 31.28 -62.82 -1.63
CA PRO A 888 32.52 -62.62 -0.92
C PRO A 888 33.70 -63.44 -1.48
N MET A 889 34.71 -62.75 -2.01
CA MET A 889 35.95 -63.37 -2.48
C MET A 889 36.75 -63.86 -1.27
N GLY A 890 36.94 -65.17 -1.19
CA GLY A 890 37.47 -65.87 -0.01
C GLY A 890 36.66 -67.12 0.30
N PHE A 891 35.34 -67.06 0.03
CA PHE A 891 34.45 -68.20 0.12
C PHE A 891 34.79 -69.29 -0.90
N ASN A 892 34.33 -70.52 -0.61
CA ASN A 892 34.50 -71.67 -1.50
C ASN A 892 33.88 -71.49 -2.91
N VAL A 893 32.77 -70.76 -3.02
CA VAL A 893 32.04 -70.50 -4.27
C VAL A 893 31.80 -68.99 -4.43
N VAL A 894 32.44 -68.42 -5.45
CA VAL A 894 32.39 -66.99 -5.76
C VAL A 894 31.72 -66.76 -7.12
N ASP A 895 30.76 -65.83 -7.17
CA ASP A 895 30.03 -65.47 -8.39
C ASP A 895 29.92 -63.96 -8.56
N VAL A 896 29.73 -63.53 -9.80
CA VAL A 896 29.22 -62.19 -10.13
C VAL A 896 27.70 -62.17 -9.95
N VAL A 897 27.22 -61.14 -9.26
CA VAL A 897 25.80 -60.90 -8.91
C VAL A 897 25.42 -59.47 -9.30
N GLY A 898 24.12 -59.18 -9.35
CA GLY A 898 23.64 -57.86 -9.73
C GLY A 898 22.13 -57.79 -9.93
N GLY A 899 21.65 -56.60 -10.26
CA GLY A 899 20.24 -56.37 -10.55
C GLY A 899 20.02 -55.14 -11.43
N LEU A 900 18.87 -55.12 -12.10
CA LEU A 900 18.35 -53.97 -12.82
C LEU A 900 16.85 -53.84 -12.54
N SER A 901 16.42 -52.65 -12.16
CA SER A 901 15.00 -52.33 -11.93
C SER A 901 14.56 -51.11 -12.72
N TYR A 902 13.30 -51.12 -13.11
CA TYR A 902 12.58 -50.00 -13.72
C TYR A 902 11.30 -49.72 -12.94
N SER A 903 11.08 -48.47 -12.55
CA SER A 903 9.90 -47.98 -11.84
C SER A 903 9.20 -46.90 -12.66
N SER A 904 7.87 -46.97 -12.73
CA SER A 904 7.03 -45.94 -13.35
C SER A 904 5.61 -46.03 -12.82
N ASP A 905 4.72 -45.15 -13.28
CA ASP A 905 3.33 -45.07 -12.85
C ASP A 905 2.40 -45.23 -14.06
N VAL A 906 1.34 -46.05 -13.92
CA VAL A 906 0.22 -46.13 -14.85
C VAL A 906 -1.01 -45.55 -14.18
N GLY A 907 -1.26 -44.26 -14.42
CA GLY A 907 -2.28 -43.52 -13.70
C GLY A 907 -1.97 -43.48 -12.20
N PRO A 908 -2.86 -43.94 -11.31
CA PRO A 908 -2.63 -43.94 -9.86
C PRO A 908 -1.88 -45.18 -9.34
N VAL A 909 -1.45 -46.09 -10.21
CA VAL A 909 -0.78 -47.34 -9.84
C VAL A 909 0.69 -47.26 -10.21
N GLY A 910 1.56 -47.26 -9.20
CA GLY A 910 3.00 -47.41 -9.37
C GLY A 910 3.36 -48.86 -9.66
N TYR A 911 4.37 -49.09 -10.48
CA TYR A 911 4.90 -50.41 -10.75
C TYR A 911 6.43 -50.40 -10.81
N THR A 912 7.03 -51.51 -10.35
CA THR A 912 8.46 -51.77 -10.48
C THR A 912 8.69 -53.14 -11.07
N VAL A 913 9.40 -53.22 -12.18
CA VAL A 913 9.89 -54.47 -12.78
C VAL A 913 11.37 -54.60 -12.46
N ASN A 914 11.81 -55.78 -12.02
CA ASN A 914 13.22 -56.05 -11.78
C ASN A 914 13.65 -57.40 -12.35
N VAL A 915 14.93 -57.48 -12.70
CA VAL A 915 15.66 -58.72 -13.00
C VAL A 915 16.92 -58.74 -12.15
N HIS A 916 17.28 -59.89 -11.61
CA HIS A 916 18.38 -59.99 -10.66
C HIS A 916 19.05 -61.37 -10.67
N ARG A 917 20.30 -61.38 -10.21
CA ARG A 917 21.03 -62.54 -9.75
C ARG A 917 21.55 -62.25 -8.35
N ARG A 918 21.04 -62.96 -7.34
CA ARG A 918 21.37 -62.72 -5.92
C ARG A 918 21.81 -64.00 -5.21
N PRO A 919 22.72 -63.94 -4.23
CA PRO A 919 23.06 -65.11 -3.42
C PRO A 919 21.95 -65.45 -2.43
N ILE A 920 21.92 -66.69 -1.94
CA ILE A 920 21.10 -67.08 -0.79
C ILE A 920 21.98 -67.08 0.46
N SER A 921 21.83 -66.09 1.33
CA SER A 921 22.72 -65.79 2.47
C SER A 921 22.38 -66.54 3.77
N SER A 922 21.28 -67.30 3.83
CA SER A 922 20.73 -67.87 5.07
C SER A 922 21.62 -68.90 5.77
N SER A 923 22.59 -69.50 5.08
CA SER A 923 23.55 -70.43 5.68
C SER A 923 24.92 -70.33 5.03
N LEU A 924 25.95 -70.84 5.70
CA LEU A 924 27.30 -70.91 5.13
C LEU A 924 27.32 -71.71 3.82
N LEU A 925 26.59 -72.83 3.77
CA LEU A 925 26.48 -73.66 2.58
C LEU A 925 25.77 -72.92 1.43
N SER A 926 24.64 -72.29 1.69
CA SER A 926 23.87 -71.61 0.64
C SER A 926 24.60 -70.37 0.12
N PHE A 927 25.34 -69.65 0.98
CA PHE A 927 25.99 -68.41 0.59
C PHE A 927 27.36 -68.65 -0.08
N GLY A 928 28.30 -69.19 0.68
CA GLY A 928 29.70 -69.36 0.29
C GLY A 928 30.06 -70.77 -0.16
N GLY A 929 29.23 -71.76 0.15
CA GLY A 929 29.52 -73.16 -0.10
C GLY A 929 30.44 -73.78 0.95
N GLN A 930 30.38 -75.10 1.07
CA GLN A 930 31.24 -75.88 1.95
C GLN A 930 31.97 -76.98 1.16
N LYS A 931 32.92 -77.64 1.80
CA LYS A 931 33.72 -78.71 1.19
C LYS A 931 33.57 -79.99 1.99
N ASP A 932 33.23 -81.08 1.30
CA ASP A 932 32.93 -82.36 1.96
C ASP A 932 34.21 -82.90 2.61
N SER A 933 34.07 -83.82 3.57
CA SER A 933 35.24 -84.36 4.26
C SER A 933 36.22 -84.94 3.25
N SER A 934 37.51 -84.64 3.44
CA SER A 934 38.59 -85.23 2.63
C SER A 934 38.75 -86.73 2.85
N SER A 935 38.14 -87.30 3.89
CA SER A 935 38.04 -88.76 4.05
C SER A 935 37.06 -89.41 3.06
N HIS A 936 36.18 -88.63 2.43
CA HIS A 936 35.18 -89.08 1.47
C HIS A 936 35.43 -88.44 0.09
N THR A 937 34.61 -87.46 -0.33
CA THR A 937 34.68 -86.90 -1.69
C THR A 937 35.61 -85.69 -1.80
N GLY A 938 35.78 -84.91 -0.73
CA GLY A 938 36.46 -83.61 -0.78
C GLY A 938 35.83 -82.59 -1.73
N ALA A 939 34.60 -82.83 -2.21
CA ALA A 939 33.94 -81.99 -3.20
C ALA A 939 33.41 -80.69 -2.57
N THR A 940 33.62 -79.56 -3.25
CA THR A 940 32.98 -78.29 -2.90
C THR A 940 31.55 -78.25 -3.43
N TRP A 941 30.58 -77.86 -2.61
CA TRP A 941 29.19 -77.65 -3.05
C TRP A 941 28.50 -76.51 -2.30
N GLY A 942 27.35 -76.06 -2.80
CA GLY A 942 26.59 -74.92 -2.25
C GLY A 942 26.73 -73.68 -3.12
N GLY A 943 26.79 -72.50 -2.50
CA GLY A 943 26.90 -71.23 -3.22
C GLY A 943 25.71 -71.01 -4.17
N VAL A 944 24.51 -71.08 -3.62
CA VAL A 944 23.24 -70.98 -4.34
C VAL A 944 22.97 -69.54 -4.75
N ARG A 945 22.49 -69.37 -5.99
CA ARG A 945 22.08 -68.10 -6.59
C ARG A 945 20.62 -68.19 -7.04
N ALA A 946 19.89 -67.12 -6.81
CA ALA A 946 18.58 -66.87 -7.36
C ALA A 946 18.72 -65.97 -8.59
N ASP A 947 18.46 -66.54 -9.77
CA ASP A 947 18.43 -65.86 -11.05
C ASP A 947 16.97 -65.70 -11.48
N GLY A 948 16.45 -64.48 -11.45
CA GLY A 948 15.02 -64.28 -11.58
C GLY A 948 14.60 -62.84 -11.84
N GLY A 949 13.30 -62.61 -11.70
CA GLY A 949 12.72 -61.29 -11.86
C GLY A 949 11.37 -61.18 -11.15
N GLY A 950 10.93 -59.94 -10.96
CA GLY A 950 9.68 -59.66 -10.27
C GLY A 950 8.98 -58.41 -10.76
N LEU A 951 7.68 -58.39 -10.51
CA LEU A 951 6.78 -57.25 -10.71
C LEU A 951 6.17 -56.88 -9.36
N SER A 952 6.37 -55.63 -8.96
CA SER A 952 5.71 -55.02 -7.82
C SER A 952 4.73 -53.96 -8.31
N LEU A 953 3.55 -53.91 -7.70
CA LEU A 953 2.48 -52.94 -7.97
C LEU A 953 2.13 -52.25 -6.65
N SER A 954 1.91 -50.94 -6.68
CA SER A 954 1.50 -50.14 -5.53
C SER A 954 0.38 -49.18 -5.92
N TYR A 955 -0.61 -49.06 -5.04
CA TYR A 955 -1.66 -48.05 -5.13
C TYR A 955 -1.71 -47.32 -3.79
N ASP A 956 -1.02 -46.18 -3.72
CA ASP A 956 -1.02 -45.27 -2.57
C ASP A 956 -1.22 -43.85 -3.08
N ARG A 957 -2.38 -43.25 -2.77
CA ARG A 957 -2.70 -41.87 -3.14
C ARG A 957 -2.09 -40.84 -2.19
N GLY A 958 -1.24 -41.26 -1.25
CA GLY A 958 -0.66 -40.43 -0.20
C GLY A 958 -1.59 -40.20 1.00
N GLU A 959 -2.86 -40.60 0.88
CA GLU A 959 -3.90 -40.54 1.90
C GLU A 959 -3.69 -41.59 3.00
N ALA A 960 -4.74 -41.95 3.74
CA ALA A 960 -4.66 -42.89 4.86
C ALA A 960 -4.44 -44.35 4.45
N HIS A 961 -4.72 -44.74 3.20
CA HIS A 961 -4.73 -46.13 2.76
C HIS A 961 -3.70 -46.39 1.66
N GLY A 962 -3.12 -47.58 1.65
CA GLY A 962 -2.34 -48.07 0.52
C GLY A 962 -2.38 -49.59 0.40
N ILE A 963 -2.27 -50.08 -0.84
CA ILE A 963 -2.23 -51.49 -1.18
C ILE A 963 -1.00 -51.73 -2.06
N TRP A 964 -0.34 -52.87 -1.86
CA TRP A 964 0.74 -53.32 -2.73
C TRP A 964 0.68 -54.82 -2.97
N SER A 965 1.24 -55.25 -4.08
CA SER A 965 1.40 -56.66 -4.46
C SER A 965 2.73 -56.86 -5.15
N SER A 966 3.41 -57.98 -4.90
CA SER A 966 4.66 -58.33 -5.55
C SER A 966 4.62 -59.81 -5.96
N LEU A 967 5.02 -60.09 -7.20
CA LEU A 967 5.14 -61.44 -7.76
C LEU A 967 6.55 -61.60 -8.32
N GLY A 968 7.25 -62.64 -7.89
CA GLY A 968 8.59 -62.97 -8.36
C GLY A 968 8.73 -64.45 -8.73
N ALA A 969 9.61 -64.73 -9.69
CA ALA A 969 9.96 -66.08 -10.10
C ALA A 969 11.48 -66.18 -10.29
N ASP A 970 12.09 -67.18 -9.65
CA ASP A 970 13.54 -67.34 -9.62
C ASP A 970 13.93 -68.79 -9.96
N SER A 971 14.96 -68.96 -10.79
CA SER A 971 15.72 -70.20 -10.90
C SER A 971 16.80 -70.22 -9.83
N LEU A 972 16.98 -71.36 -9.17
CA LEU A 972 17.90 -71.54 -8.05
C LEU A 972 18.96 -72.56 -8.44
N THR A 973 20.20 -72.09 -8.61
CA THR A 973 21.34 -72.93 -9.05
C THR A 973 22.53 -72.74 -8.14
N GLY A 974 23.38 -73.77 -8.00
CA GLY A 974 24.56 -73.73 -7.16
C GLY A 974 25.64 -74.70 -7.61
N LYS A 975 26.86 -74.54 -7.09
CA LYS A 975 27.95 -75.47 -7.39
C LYS A 975 27.62 -76.83 -6.81
N ASN A 976 27.50 -77.86 -7.65
CA ASN A 976 27.20 -79.23 -7.20
C ASN A 976 25.93 -79.31 -6.33
N VAL A 977 24.93 -78.48 -6.61
CA VAL A 977 23.59 -78.50 -6.00
C VAL A 977 22.59 -78.85 -7.09
N ALA A 978 21.54 -79.60 -6.76
CA ALA A 978 20.46 -79.86 -7.71
C ALA A 978 19.73 -78.56 -8.08
N ASP A 979 19.41 -78.39 -9.36
CA ASP A 979 18.64 -77.22 -9.82
C ASP A 979 17.23 -77.22 -9.20
N ASN A 980 16.76 -76.03 -8.87
CA ASN A 980 15.45 -75.77 -8.27
C ASN A 980 14.87 -74.48 -8.85
N TRP A 981 13.60 -74.20 -8.59
CA TRP A 981 12.98 -72.92 -8.94
C TRP A 981 11.91 -72.57 -7.92
N ARG A 982 11.57 -71.28 -7.83
CA ARG A 982 10.52 -70.79 -6.93
C ARG A 982 9.66 -69.73 -7.57
N VAL A 983 8.42 -69.66 -7.10
CA VAL A 983 7.51 -68.53 -7.34
C VAL A 983 7.05 -68.00 -5.99
N ARG A 984 7.09 -66.67 -5.82
CA ARG A 984 6.71 -65.98 -4.60
C ARG A 984 5.71 -64.89 -4.91
N TRP A 985 4.56 -64.94 -4.25
CA TRP A 985 3.56 -63.87 -4.30
C TRP A 985 3.36 -63.28 -2.91
N MET A 986 3.34 -61.97 -2.83
CA MET A 986 3.17 -61.21 -1.60
C MET A 986 2.17 -60.09 -1.83
N THR A 987 1.27 -59.87 -0.88
CA THR A 987 0.33 -58.73 -0.91
C THR A 987 0.26 -58.08 0.45
N GLY A 988 0.05 -56.77 0.46
CA GLY A 988 -0.15 -56.04 1.70
C GLY A 988 -1.14 -54.90 1.55
N TYR A 989 -1.91 -54.69 2.61
CA TYR A 989 -2.71 -53.50 2.83
C TYR A 989 -2.17 -52.79 4.06
N TYR A 990 -2.11 -51.46 4.03
CA TYR A 990 -1.78 -50.67 5.21
C TYR A 990 -2.69 -49.46 5.37
N TYR A 991 -2.89 -49.09 6.63
CA TYR A 991 -3.64 -47.93 7.07
C TYR A 991 -2.77 -47.05 7.96
N LYS A 992 -2.62 -45.78 7.59
CA LYS A 992 -1.85 -44.75 8.31
C LYS A 992 -2.73 -44.16 9.42
N VAL A 993 -2.75 -44.79 10.59
CA VAL A 993 -3.47 -44.34 11.80
C VAL A 993 -3.06 -42.92 12.21
N ILE A 994 -1.77 -42.61 12.09
CA ILE A 994 -1.22 -41.26 12.22
C ILE A 994 -0.43 -40.96 10.96
N ASN A 995 -0.68 -39.82 10.30
CA ASN A 995 0.02 -39.40 9.09
C ASN A 995 0.38 -37.91 9.17
N GLU A 996 1.29 -37.56 10.09
CA GLU A 996 1.84 -36.23 10.26
C GLU A 996 3.22 -36.15 9.59
N ASN A 997 3.74 -34.94 9.35
CA ASN A 997 5.05 -34.76 8.69
C ASN A 997 6.21 -35.44 9.44
N ASN A 998 6.15 -35.46 10.78
CA ASN A 998 7.22 -35.95 11.64
C ASN A 998 6.83 -37.19 12.46
N ARG A 999 5.63 -37.73 12.24
CA ARG A 999 5.12 -38.92 12.94
C ARG A 999 4.20 -39.71 12.02
N ARG A 1000 4.49 -41.00 11.85
CA ARG A 1000 3.65 -41.92 11.08
C ARG A 1000 3.46 -43.22 11.86
N VAL A 1001 2.20 -43.61 12.06
CA VAL A 1001 1.85 -44.90 12.65
C VAL A 1001 0.98 -45.65 11.66
N THR A 1002 1.41 -46.85 11.28
CA THR A 1002 0.72 -47.70 10.31
C THR A 1002 0.40 -49.06 10.89
N VAL A 1003 -0.79 -49.56 10.56
CA VAL A 1003 -1.23 -50.93 10.82
C VAL A 1003 -1.55 -51.56 9.47
N GLY A 1004 -1.12 -52.80 9.25
CA GLY A 1004 -1.33 -53.47 7.98
C GLY A 1004 -1.73 -54.94 8.11
N LEU A 1005 -1.98 -55.54 6.96
CA LEU A 1005 -2.22 -56.97 6.76
C LEU A 1005 -1.36 -57.41 5.58
N ASN A 1006 -0.46 -58.35 5.80
CA ASN A 1006 0.43 -58.89 4.77
C ASN A 1006 0.16 -60.39 4.58
N ASN A 1007 0.13 -60.83 3.33
CA ASN A 1007 -0.03 -62.23 2.97
C ASN A 1007 1.14 -62.66 2.07
N MET A 1008 1.67 -63.86 2.28
CA MET A 1008 2.74 -64.43 1.48
C MET A 1008 2.40 -65.86 1.07
N ILE A 1009 2.59 -66.17 -0.21
CA ILE A 1009 2.40 -67.51 -0.79
C ILE A 1009 3.63 -67.86 -1.61
N TRP A 1010 4.38 -68.87 -1.20
CA TRP A 1010 5.58 -69.33 -1.90
C TRP A 1010 5.46 -70.81 -2.28
N HIS A 1011 6.07 -71.14 -3.41
CA HIS A 1011 6.21 -72.50 -3.90
C HIS A 1011 7.63 -72.70 -4.44
N TYR A 1012 8.25 -73.81 -4.04
CA TYR A 1012 9.53 -74.29 -4.55
C TYR A 1012 9.33 -75.69 -5.16
N ASP A 1013 10.01 -75.97 -6.28
CA ASP A 1013 9.94 -77.26 -6.97
C ASP A 1013 10.43 -78.42 -6.10
N LYS A 1014 11.56 -78.22 -5.43
CA LYS A 1014 12.24 -79.21 -4.59
C LYS A 1014 12.56 -78.66 -3.22
N ASP A 1015 12.50 -79.52 -2.22
CA ASP A 1015 13.05 -79.24 -0.90
C ASP A 1015 14.54 -79.57 -0.91
N LEU A 1016 15.36 -78.53 -0.96
CA LEU A 1016 16.82 -78.61 -0.91
C LEU A 1016 17.36 -77.92 0.36
N SER A 1017 16.54 -77.91 1.42
CA SER A 1017 16.87 -77.30 2.71
C SER A 1017 17.89 -78.11 3.51
N GLY A 1018 18.11 -79.38 3.19
CA GLY A 1018 19.14 -80.21 3.81
C GLY A 1018 20.56 -79.79 3.42
N TYR A 1019 21.52 -80.32 4.17
CA TYR A 1019 22.94 -79.97 4.07
C TYR A 1019 23.81 -81.12 3.55
N THR A 1020 23.20 -82.17 3.00
CA THR A 1020 23.92 -83.28 2.36
C THR A 1020 24.45 -82.87 0.98
N LEU A 1021 25.45 -83.59 0.48
CA LEU A 1021 26.06 -83.30 -0.81
C LEU A 1021 25.02 -83.38 -1.94
N GLY A 1022 24.90 -82.31 -2.72
CA GLY A 1022 23.85 -82.17 -3.75
C GLY A 1022 22.64 -81.34 -3.31
N GLN A 1023 22.43 -81.12 -2.01
CA GLN A 1023 21.45 -80.17 -1.49
C GLN A 1023 22.07 -78.79 -1.21
N GLY A 1024 21.26 -77.79 -0.88
CA GLY A 1024 21.67 -76.39 -0.88
C GLY A 1024 21.65 -75.68 0.48
N GLY A 1025 21.11 -76.28 1.54
CA GLY A 1025 21.06 -75.67 2.88
C GLY A 1025 20.27 -74.36 2.93
N TYR A 1026 19.18 -74.25 2.17
CA TYR A 1026 18.29 -73.07 2.15
C TYR A 1026 16.82 -73.45 2.22
N TYR A 1027 16.02 -72.63 2.92
CA TYR A 1027 14.60 -72.88 3.11
C TYR A 1027 13.84 -72.90 1.77
N SER A 1028 13.23 -74.04 1.43
CA SER A 1028 12.63 -74.31 0.11
C SER A 1028 11.36 -75.20 0.17
N PRO A 1029 10.32 -74.77 0.90
CA PRO A 1029 9.08 -75.54 1.02
C PRO A 1029 8.29 -75.58 -0.29
N GLN A 1030 7.63 -76.71 -0.55
CA GLN A 1030 6.71 -76.82 -1.70
C GLN A 1030 5.46 -75.98 -1.49
N GLU A 1031 5.00 -75.80 -0.25
CA GLU A 1031 3.89 -74.91 0.06
C GLU A 1031 4.27 -74.05 1.27
N TYR A 1032 4.27 -72.74 1.12
CA TYR A 1032 4.37 -71.79 2.22
C TYR A 1032 3.25 -70.76 2.12
N LEU A 1033 2.52 -70.58 3.23
CA LEU A 1033 1.46 -69.60 3.36
C LEU A 1033 1.65 -68.85 4.67
N SER A 1034 1.64 -67.52 4.65
CA SER A 1034 1.78 -66.70 5.85
C SER A 1034 0.82 -65.51 5.83
N PHE A 1035 0.20 -65.23 6.96
CA PHE A 1035 -0.64 -64.08 7.23
C PHE A 1035 -0.06 -63.30 8.40
N ALA A 1036 0.22 -62.01 8.22
CA ALA A 1036 0.91 -61.19 9.21
C ALA A 1036 0.20 -59.85 9.43
N VAL A 1037 0.20 -59.38 10.68
CA VAL A 1037 -0.37 -58.09 11.09
C VAL A 1037 0.77 -57.18 11.57
N PRO A 1038 1.41 -56.41 10.68
CA PRO A 1038 2.43 -55.46 11.07
C PRO A 1038 1.85 -54.18 11.68
N VAL A 1039 2.51 -53.68 12.73
CA VAL A 1039 2.33 -52.34 13.29
C VAL A 1039 3.69 -51.65 13.30
N THR A 1040 3.77 -50.45 12.74
CA THR A 1040 5.01 -49.67 12.71
C THR A 1040 4.76 -48.23 13.12
N TRP A 1041 5.62 -47.71 13.99
CA TRP A 1041 5.66 -46.31 14.42
C TRP A 1041 7.00 -45.69 14.02
N ARG A 1042 6.94 -44.72 13.12
CA ARG A 1042 8.05 -43.87 12.72
C ARG A 1042 7.89 -42.48 13.30
N GLN A 1043 8.97 -41.90 13.79
CA GLN A 1043 8.96 -40.53 14.25
C GLN A 1043 10.33 -39.89 14.11
N ARG A 1044 10.34 -38.60 13.77
CA ARG A 1044 11.53 -37.77 13.78
C ARG A 1044 11.34 -36.53 14.62
N THR A 1045 12.46 -36.00 15.10
CA THR A 1045 12.60 -34.72 15.79
C THR A 1045 13.72 -33.94 15.10
N GLU A 1046 14.16 -32.83 15.69
CA GLU A 1046 15.23 -32.02 15.12
C GLU A 1046 16.53 -32.82 14.85
N ASN A 1047 16.93 -33.72 15.76
CA ASN A 1047 18.20 -34.44 15.68
C ASN A 1047 18.08 -35.96 15.90
N TRP A 1048 16.88 -36.51 15.99
CA TRP A 1048 16.64 -37.95 16.09
C TRP A 1048 15.58 -38.41 15.11
N SER A 1049 15.76 -39.61 14.57
CA SER A 1049 14.72 -40.34 13.83
C SER A 1049 14.73 -41.80 14.27
N TRP A 1050 13.57 -42.42 14.38
CA TRP A 1050 13.45 -43.81 14.78
C TRP A 1050 12.25 -44.50 14.15
N GLU A 1051 12.33 -45.82 14.08
CA GLU A 1051 11.24 -46.72 13.76
C GLU A 1051 11.14 -47.80 14.85
N LEU A 1052 9.93 -48.04 15.34
CA LEU A 1052 9.59 -49.19 16.16
C LEU A 1052 8.51 -49.99 15.43
N GLY A 1053 8.82 -51.24 15.09
CA GLY A 1053 7.95 -52.11 14.33
C GLY A 1053 7.80 -53.47 14.99
N GLY A 1054 6.62 -54.07 14.86
CA GLY A 1054 6.39 -55.45 15.24
C GLY A 1054 5.33 -56.07 14.36
N SER A 1055 5.43 -57.36 14.11
CA SER A 1055 4.45 -58.11 13.33
C SER A 1055 4.19 -59.45 13.99
N VAL A 1056 2.93 -59.81 14.16
CA VAL A 1056 2.53 -61.17 14.55
C VAL A 1056 2.05 -61.87 13.29
N SER A 1057 2.55 -63.08 13.06
CA SER A 1057 2.19 -63.88 11.90
C SER A 1057 1.71 -65.27 12.28
N TRP A 1058 0.86 -65.84 11.44
CA TRP A 1058 0.58 -67.27 11.40
C TRP A 1058 1.08 -67.79 10.05
N SER A 1059 1.82 -68.90 10.06
CA SER A 1059 2.29 -69.54 8.84
C SER A 1059 2.04 -71.04 8.81
N HIS A 1060 1.94 -71.56 7.59
CA HIS A 1060 1.90 -72.98 7.24
C HIS A 1060 3.02 -73.28 6.26
N SER A 1061 3.72 -74.38 6.48
CA SER A 1061 4.82 -74.86 5.63
C SER A 1061 4.65 -76.35 5.38
N ARG A 1062 4.85 -76.78 4.13
CA ARG A 1062 4.89 -78.19 3.73
C ARG A 1062 6.05 -78.47 2.79
N THR A 1063 6.76 -79.56 3.08
CA THR A 1063 7.81 -80.12 2.22
C THR A 1063 7.44 -81.55 1.80
N GLN A 1064 7.89 -81.96 0.62
CA GLN A 1064 7.72 -83.30 0.09
C GLN A 1064 8.99 -84.13 0.34
N THR A 1065 8.84 -85.46 0.37
CA THR A 1065 10.00 -86.36 0.47
C THR A 1065 10.90 -86.19 -0.74
N GLN A 1066 12.21 -86.03 -0.52
CA GLN A 1066 13.22 -85.85 -1.57
C GLN A 1066 14.37 -86.84 -1.40
N ALA A 1067 15.12 -87.08 -2.47
CA ALA A 1067 16.35 -87.87 -2.38
C ALA A 1067 17.37 -87.14 -1.49
N ARG A 1068 17.96 -87.85 -0.52
CA ARG A 1068 19.00 -87.28 0.36
C ARG A 1068 20.21 -86.82 -0.44
N TYR A 1069 20.56 -87.56 -1.49
CA TYR A 1069 21.63 -87.25 -2.43
C TYR A 1069 21.06 -87.12 -3.85
N PRO A 1070 20.54 -85.93 -4.23
CA PRO A 1070 19.85 -85.75 -5.52
C PRO A 1070 20.77 -85.84 -6.74
N LEU A 1071 22.10 -85.73 -6.54
CA LEU A 1071 23.12 -85.80 -7.58
C LEU A 1071 24.05 -87.01 -7.38
N LEU A 1072 23.60 -88.20 -7.77
CA LEU A 1072 24.31 -89.47 -7.53
C LEU A 1072 25.68 -89.57 -8.20
N ASN A 1073 25.96 -88.77 -9.23
CA ASN A 1073 27.26 -88.70 -9.89
C ASN A 1073 28.36 -88.13 -8.97
N LEU A 1074 27.99 -87.39 -7.92
CA LEU A 1074 28.92 -86.86 -6.92
C LEU A 1074 29.26 -87.89 -5.84
N ILE A 1075 28.49 -88.97 -5.75
CA ILE A 1075 28.67 -90.02 -4.74
C ILE A 1075 29.65 -91.09 -5.26
N PRO A 1076 30.63 -91.53 -4.44
CA PRO A 1076 31.54 -92.64 -4.78
C PRO A 1076 30.79 -93.89 -5.24
N SER A 1077 31.32 -94.59 -6.26
CA SER A 1077 30.61 -95.70 -6.93
C SER A 1077 30.27 -96.87 -6.02
N ASP A 1078 31.10 -97.12 -5.01
CA ASP A 1078 30.93 -98.13 -3.96
C ASP A 1078 29.77 -97.82 -3.00
N TYR A 1079 29.43 -96.55 -2.81
CA TYR A 1079 28.32 -96.12 -1.96
C TYR A 1079 27.06 -95.70 -2.74
N ARG A 1080 27.19 -95.49 -4.05
CA ARG A 1080 26.15 -94.88 -4.91
C ARG A 1080 24.81 -95.61 -4.91
N GLN A 1081 24.81 -96.95 -4.90
CA GLN A 1081 23.57 -97.73 -4.88
C GLN A 1081 22.78 -97.49 -3.59
N ARG A 1082 23.44 -97.58 -2.43
CA ARG A 1082 22.81 -97.30 -1.14
C ARG A 1082 22.36 -95.84 -1.04
N ALA A 1083 23.17 -94.90 -1.52
CA ALA A 1083 22.80 -93.49 -1.55
C ALA A 1083 21.55 -93.20 -2.39
N SER A 1084 21.28 -93.99 -3.45
CA SER A 1084 20.09 -93.85 -4.31
C SER A 1084 18.78 -94.25 -3.63
N GLU A 1085 18.85 -95.02 -2.54
CA GLU A 1085 17.69 -95.47 -1.76
C GLU A 1085 17.39 -94.55 -0.58
N LEU A 1086 18.28 -93.59 -0.26
CA LEU A 1086 18.13 -92.69 0.88
C LEU A 1086 17.30 -91.45 0.52
N THR A 1087 16.33 -91.13 1.39
CA THR A 1087 15.45 -89.98 1.26
C THR A 1087 15.43 -89.13 2.52
N GLU A 1088 15.18 -87.83 2.37
CA GLU A 1088 14.72 -86.97 3.47
C GLU A 1088 13.19 -86.96 3.46
N GLU A 1089 12.57 -87.30 4.60
CA GLU A 1089 11.12 -87.36 4.72
C GLU A 1089 10.50 -85.96 4.67
N GLY A 1090 9.44 -85.80 3.87
CA GLY A 1090 8.67 -84.57 3.81
C GLY A 1090 7.97 -84.26 5.14
N SER A 1091 7.79 -82.98 5.44
CA SER A 1091 7.18 -82.52 6.69
C SER A 1091 6.04 -81.53 6.43
N SER A 1092 5.14 -81.36 7.40
CA SER A 1092 4.17 -80.27 7.38
C SER A 1092 4.02 -79.69 8.76
N SER A 1093 4.02 -78.36 8.86
CA SER A 1093 3.87 -77.64 10.12
C SER A 1093 3.07 -76.36 9.95
N HIS A 1094 2.47 -75.88 11.04
CA HIS A 1094 1.89 -74.55 11.11
C HIS A 1094 2.20 -73.94 12.49
N GLY A 1095 2.10 -72.63 12.60
CA GLY A 1095 2.24 -71.98 13.90
C GLY A 1095 2.27 -70.46 13.82
N PHE A 1096 2.25 -69.86 14.99
CA PHE A 1096 2.46 -68.43 15.12
C PHE A 1096 3.96 -68.12 15.23
N GLY A 1097 4.33 -66.97 14.67
CA GLY A 1097 5.64 -66.36 14.78
C GLY A 1097 5.51 -64.86 14.97
N TYR A 1098 6.62 -64.20 15.21
CA TYR A 1098 6.65 -62.75 15.28
C TYR A 1098 7.96 -62.18 14.76
N THR A 1099 7.90 -60.91 14.37
CA THR A 1099 9.08 -60.10 14.10
C THR A 1099 9.01 -58.83 14.94
N ALA A 1100 10.16 -58.33 15.38
CA ALA A 1100 10.26 -57.08 16.12
C ALA A 1100 11.49 -56.32 15.66
N ARG A 1101 11.32 -55.04 15.35
CA ARG A 1101 12.35 -54.20 14.76
C ARG A 1101 12.41 -52.85 15.46
N ALA A 1102 13.62 -52.40 15.75
CA ALA A 1102 13.88 -51.08 16.29
C ALA A 1102 15.05 -50.44 15.54
N LEU A 1103 14.85 -49.23 15.01
CA LEU A 1103 15.87 -48.43 14.33
C LEU A 1103 15.94 -47.07 15.01
N VAL A 1104 17.14 -46.55 15.19
CA VAL A 1104 17.37 -45.21 15.67
C VAL A 1104 18.56 -44.59 14.95
N GLU A 1105 18.44 -43.33 14.56
CA GLU A 1105 19.52 -42.51 14.04
C GLU A 1105 19.52 -41.15 14.74
N ARG A 1106 20.72 -40.66 15.06
CA ARG A 1106 20.94 -39.34 15.61
C ARG A 1106 21.88 -38.54 14.73
N ARG A 1107 21.50 -37.29 14.45
CA ARG A 1107 22.42 -36.26 13.97
C ARG A 1107 23.33 -35.81 15.12
N VAL A 1108 24.64 -36.02 14.98
CA VAL A 1108 25.66 -35.57 15.93
C VAL A 1108 26.11 -34.15 15.59
N THR A 1109 26.42 -33.92 14.31
CA THR A 1109 26.70 -32.60 13.72
C THR A 1109 26.05 -32.54 12.34
N SER A 1110 26.21 -31.44 11.59
CA SER A 1110 25.76 -31.36 10.20
C SER A 1110 26.35 -32.49 9.33
N ASN A 1111 27.58 -32.93 9.62
CA ASN A 1111 28.28 -33.93 8.82
C ASN A 1111 28.16 -35.35 9.36
N TRP A 1112 27.92 -35.55 10.67
CA TRP A 1112 28.00 -36.87 11.30
C TRP A 1112 26.64 -37.36 11.80
N PHE A 1113 26.29 -38.58 11.39
CA PHE A 1113 25.09 -39.30 11.77
C PHE A 1113 25.49 -40.65 12.33
N VAL A 1114 24.89 -41.06 13.44
CA VAL A 1114 25.13 -42.37 14.06
C VAL A 1114 23.81 -43.08 14.23
N GLY A 1115 23.73 -44.33 13.84
CA GLY A 1115 22.52 -45.13 14.00
C GLY A 1115 22.79 -46.55 14.47
N ALA A 1116 21.71 -47.17 14.93
CA ALA A 1116 21.68 -48.53 15.42
C ALA A 1116 20.36 -49.17 15.00
N ALA A 1117 20.38 -50.47 14.71
CA ALA A 1117 19.17 -51.23 14.51
C ALA A 1117 19.26 -52.63 15.13
N VAL A 1118 18.10 -53.14 15.53
CA VAL A 1118 17.91 -54.53 15.93
C VAL A 1118 16.70 -55.05 15.18
N ASP A 1119 16.85 -56.20 14.53
CA ASP A 1119 15.79 -56.91 13.82
C ASP A 1119 15.73 -58.35 14.33
N ILE A 1120 14.66 -58.66 15.07
CA ILE A 1120 14.41 -59.96 15.66
C ILE A 1120 13.45 -60.71 14.75
N GLN A 1121 13.94 -61.81 14.18
CA GLN A 1121 13.19 -62.72 13.33
C GLN A 1121 12.89 -64.00 14.11
N GLN A 1122 11.61 -64.18 14.48
CA GLN A 1122 11.07 -65.41 15.09
C GLN A 1122 9.83 -65.89 14.31
N ALA A 1123 9.75 -65.52 13.03
CA ALA A 1123 8.87 -66.16 12.07
C ALA A 1123 9.51 -67.50 11.67
N LYS A 1124 8.72 -68.58 11.58
CA LYS A 1124 9.23 -69.95 11.30
C LYS A 1124 9.71 -70.15 9.85
N ASP A 1125 10.31 -69.13 9.24
CA ASP A 1125 10.81 -69.10 7.86
C ASP A 1125 12.34 -69.15 7.76
N TYR A 1126 13.03 -69.38 8.88
CA TYR A 1126 14.49 -69.56 8.97
C TYR A 1126 15.31 -68.32 8.57
N THR A 1127 14.71 -67.13 8.64
CA THR A 1127 15.41 -65.85 8.43
C THR A 1127 16.28 -65.50 9.65
N PRO A 1128 17.54 -65.08 9.47
CA PRO A 1128 18.40 -64.69 10.59
C PRO A 1128 17.93 -63.39 11.27
N SER A 1129 18.30 -63.23 12.54
CA SER A 1129 18.15 -61.95 13.25
C SER A 1129 19.40 -61.08 13.06
N HIS A 1130 19.25 -59.76 13.11
CA HIS A 1130 20.31 -58.78 12.87
C HIS A 1130 20.44 -57.77 14.01
N ALA A 1131 21.66 -57.33 14.28
CA ALA A 1131 21.98 -56.26 15.22
C ALA A 1131 23.15 -55.45 14.67
N LEU A 1132 22.89 -54.19 14.33
CA LEU A 1132 23.83 -53.36 13.59
C LEU A 1132 24.07 -51.99 14.23
N LEU A 1133 25.24 -51.43 13.92
CA LEU A 1133 25.66 -50.07 14.26
C LEU A 1133 26.29 -49.43 13.03
N TYR A 1134 25.96 -48.18 12.75
CA TYR A 1134 26.56 -47.44 11.64
C TYR A 1134 26.90 -45.99 11.99
N VAL A 1135 27.87 -45.48 11.25
CA VAL A 1135 28.19 -44.07 11.18
C VAL A 1135 28.16 -43.62 9.72
N ARG A 1136 27.49 -42.50 9.46
CA ARG A 1136 27.40 -41.88 8.16
C ARG A 1136 27.99 -40.47 8.22
N TYR A 1137 28.87 -40.19 7.27
CA TYR A 1137 29.45 -38.88 7.01
C TYR A 1137 28.81 -38.26 5.77
N SER A 1138 28.32 -37.04 5.90
CA SER A 1138 27.84 -36.15 4.81
C SER A 1138 28.91 -35.09 4.57
N ALA A 1139 29.43 -35.01 3.35
CA ALA A 1139 30.52 -34.09 3.03
C ALA A 1139 30.07 -32.63 3.02
N ALA A 1140 28.88 -32.34 2.48
CA ALA A 1140 28.37 -30.98 2.35
C ALA A 1140 27.67 -30.47 3.63
N GLY A 1141 27.28 -31.39 4.52
CA GLY A 1141 26.55 -31.13 5.76
C GLY A 1141 25.04 -31.07 5.55
N TRP A 1142 24.27 -31.68 6.45
CA TRP A 1142 22.82 -31.74 6.36
C TRP A 1142 22.14 -31.32 7.68
N GLN A 1143 21.48 -30.16 7.65
CA GLN A 1143 20.66 -29.63 8.74
C GLN A 1143 19.15 -29.70 8.48
N GLY A 1144 18.71 -30.25 7.33
CA GLY A 1144 17.30 -30.44 7.00
C GLY A 1144 16.63 -31.54 7.81
N ASP A 1145 15.50 -32.07 7.35
CA ASP A 1145 14.81 -33.14 8.06
C ASP A 1145 15.61 -34.45 8.02
N LEU A 1146 15.59 -35.23 9.10
CA LEU A 1146 16.13 -36.60 9.10
C LEU A 1146 15.26 -37.56 8.30
N ASP A 1147 15.87 -38.63 7.80
CA ASP A 1147 15.18 -39.70 7.10
C ASP A 1147 14.15 -40.36 8.00
N MET A 1148 12.95 -40.64 7.49
CA MET A 1148 11.87 -41.27 8.25
C MET A 1148 11.25 -42.40 7.41
N PRO A 1149 11.67 -43.65 7.60
CA PRO A 1149 12.55 -44.15 8.67
C PRO A 1149 14.04 -43.91 8.40
N PRO A 1150 14.92 -44.08 9.43
CA PRO A 1150 16.36 -44.23 9.21
C PRO A 1150 16.68 -45.29 8.14
N GLN A 1151 17.75 -45.07 7.39
CA GLN A 1151 18.15 -45.90 6.25
C GLN A 1151 19.52 -46.55 6.50
N PRO A 1152 19.66 -47.62 7.31
CA PRO A 1152 20.92 -48.35 7.44
C PRO A 1152 21.33 -48.99 6.11
N LEU A 1153 22.58 -49.44 6.00
CA LEU A 1153 23.01 -50.23 4.86
C LEU A 1153 22.36 -51.62 4.94
N VAL A 1154 21.92 -52.14 3.80
CA VAL A 1154 21.55 -53.57 3.69
C VAL A 1154 22.78 -54.33 3.21
N PRO A 1155 23.14 -55.48 3.84
CA PRO A 1155 24.19 -56.36 3.32
C PRO A 1155 23.98 -56.66 1.84
N TYR A 1156 25.02 -56.57 1.02
CA TYR A 1156 24.90 -56.69 -0.43
C TYR A 1156 24.34 -58.05 -0.87
N ALA A 1157 24.47 -59.06 -0.02
CA ALA A 1157 23.91 -60.39 -0.23
C ALA A 1157 22.37 -60.44 -0.17
N ASP A 1158 21.74 -59.47 0.49
CA ASP A 1158 20.30 -59.47 0.82
C ASP A 1158 19.49 -58.44 -0.02
N TRP A 1159 20.07 -57.97 -1.13
CA TRP A 1159 19.49 -56.94 -2.00
C TRP A 1159 18.34 -57.40 -2.90
#